data_AF-A0A2S2R489-F1
#
_entry.id   AF-A0A2S2R489-F1
#
_cell.length_a   1.000
_cell.length_b   1.000
_cell.length_c   1.000
_cell.angle_alpha   90.00
_cell.angle_beta   90.00
_cell.angle_gamma   90.00
#
_symmetry.space_group_name_H-M   'P 1'
#
loop_
_entity.id
_entity.type
_entity.pdbx_description
1 polymer ?
#
loop_
_entity_poly.entity_id
_entity_poly.type
_entity_poly.pdbx_seq_one_letter_code
_entity_poly.pdbx_strand_id
1 'polypeptide(L)'
;MTMARRIQKCTVKHQHNEECSDLITMEKRIQFPIEMSMPWILTDHILKTKEPSMMEYVLYPLDLYNDSAHYALTVFRKQFLYDEVEAEVNLCFDQFVYKLSEQIFAHYKQLASSILLDKRFRVECVAMGTYLILYPRANRYETLLKQRHVQLLGRSVDLNKLITQRVNADMLKSLELAIAKFEGGDITGIVELEGIMQVNRLCHKLLNKLLALDEFDAMFREANHNVLAPYGRITLHVFWELNYDFLPNYCYNAATNRFVKCRGISFTQPVQRDKPPQMGHQYLWGSKQLNLAYTTIYGQYTGFVGAPHFRTMCKMLGYQGIAVVMEELLKIVKSLIQGNLLQFAKTLMEAMPRQCKLPRYDYGSPGVLGYYHAQLNDIVQYPDAKTELFHNFRELGNTILFCLLMEQALSQEEVCDLLHAAPFQNILPRPFTKEGEKTESKQKRLEAKYAALQIVPNIERFGTAKQVAIARDGDLLTRERLCCGLSIFEVVLSRLRGMLDDPVWVGPPPQNGVMNIDECTEFHRLWSALQFVYCIPVGDTEFTVEELFGEGLHWAGCTMIVLLGQQRRFEALDFCYHILRVQRVDSKDDNVKGIHLKRMVDRIRRFQVLNSQIFATLNKYLKANDTDASAVEHVRCFPPPVHPSHPSSHYYRPDQTGSR
;
A
#
# COMPACT_ATOMS: atom_id res chain seq x y z
N MET A 1 -22.85 31.71 44.43
CA MET A 1 -23.24 32.68 43.39
C MET A 1 -23.09 34.09 43.94
N THR A 2 -22.32 34.93 43.28
CA THR A 2 -22.27 36.38 43.57
C THR A 2 -23.56 37.00 43.07
N MET A 3 -24.60 36.93 43.88
CA MET A 3 -25.82 37.67 43.65
C MET A 3 -25.69 39.01 44.33
N ALA A 4 -25.53 40.06 43.52
CA ALA A 4 -25.49 41.42 44.00
C ALA A 4 -26.83 41.76 44.67
N ARG A 5 -26.79 42.04 45.97
CA ARG A 5 -27.90 42.70 46.65
C ARG A 5 -27.93 44.15 46.16
N ARG A 6 -29.09 44.69 45.80
CA ARG A 6 -29.26 46.11 45.51
C ARG A 6 -28.93 46.92 46.77
N ILE A 7 -27.69 47.41 46.90
CA ILE A 7 -27.30 48.32 47.99
C ILE A 7 -27.73 49.71 47.56
N GLN A 8 -28.85 50.21 48.10
CA GLN A 8 -29.39 51.52 47.70
C GLN A 8 -28.57 52.71 48.25
N LYS A 9 -27.66 52.51 49.21
CA LYS A 9 -26.73 53.53 49.71
C LYS A 9 -25.48 52.87 50.33
N CYS A 10 -24.30 53.30 49.89
CA CYS A 10 -23.04 52.98 50.56
C CYS A 10 -22.99 53.70 51.91
N THR A 11 -22.89 52.96 53.01
CA THR A 11 -22.84 53.51 54.38
C THR A 11 -21.42 53.68 54.92
N VAL A 12 -20.40 53.39 54.11
CA VAL A 12 -18.99 53.52 54.50
C VAL A 12 -18.46 54.88 54.08
N LYS A 13 -18.03 55.71 55.04
CA LYS A 13 -17.37 56.99 54.77
C LYS A 13 -15.98 56.75 54.16
N HIS A 14 -15.86 56.90 52.85
CA HIS A 14 -14.60 56.91 52.12
C HIS A 14 -14.68 57.90 50.93
N GLN A 15 -13.54 58.34 50.41
CA GLN A 15 -13.48 59.12 49.17
C GLN A 15 -13.69 58.19 47.97
N HIS A 16 -14.62 58.57 47.07
CA HIS A 16 -14.91 57.83 45.85
C HIS A 16 -13.73 57.93 44.87
N ASN A 17 -12.92 56.87 44.78
CA ASN A 17 -11.85 56.72 43.79
C ASN A 17 -12.36 55.94 42.55
N GLU A 18 -11.54 55.77 41.52
CA GLU A 18 -11.90 55.11 40.24
C GLU A 18 -12.48 53.70 40.39
N GLU A 19 -12.22 52.98 41.50
CA GLU A 19 -12.85 51.69 41.82
C GLU A 19 -14.38 51.80 42.10
N CYS A 20 -14.89 52.99 42.45
CA CYS A 20 -16.34 53.23 42.56
C CYS A 20 -17.04 53.37 41.20
N SER A 21 -16.32 53.62 40.10
CA SER A 21 -16.89 53.70 38.75
C SER A 21 -17.37 52.33 38.28
N ASP A 22 -16.65 51.26 38.65
CA ASP A 22 -17.00 49.89 38.30
C ASP A 22 -18.28 49.40 39.01
N LEU A 23 -18.57 49.96 40.19
CA LEU A 23 -19.84 49.75 40.88
C LEU A 23 -21.03 50.39 40.13
N ILE A 24 -20.83 51.51 39.43
CA ILE A 24 -21.88 52.15 38.60
C ILE A 24 -22.17 51.33 37.34
N THR A 25 -21.18 50.60 36.80
CA THR A 25 -21.41 49.64 35.71
C THR A 25 -22.19 48.38 36.14
N MET A 26 -22.31 48.10 37.44
CA MET A 26 -23.13 46.98 37.94
C MET A 26 -24.64 47.24 37.86
N GLU A 27 -25.09 48.49 37.73
CA GLU A 27 -26.53 48.80 37.56
C GLU A 27 -27.05 48.47 36.15
N LYS A 28 -26.17 48.27 35.16
CA LYS A 28 -26.52 47.98 33.77
C LYS A 28 -26.42 46.50 33.37
N ARG A 29 -25.96 45.61 34.25
CA ARG A 29 -25.83 44.18 33.95
C ARG A 29 -26.97 43.39 34.60
N ILE A 30 -27.78 42.75 33.76
CA ILE A 30 -28.88 41.89 34.19
C ILE A 30 -28.33 40.59 34.81
N GLN A 31 -27.18 40.09 34.34
CA GLN A 31 -26.50 38.90 34.87
C GLN A 31 -24.97 39.01 34.64
N PHE A 32 -24.18 38.26 35.41
CA PHE A 32 -22.73 38.12 35.20
C PHE A 32 -22.42 36.97 34.25
N PRO A 33 -21.39 37.08 33.39
CA PRO A 33 -20.96 35.98 32.52
C PRO A 33 -20.41 34.80 33.35
N ILE A 34 -20.45 33.59 32.78
CA ILE A 34 -20.03 32.35 33.47
C ILE A 34 -18.57 32.39 33.94
N GLU A 35 -17.70 33.16 33.27
CA GLU A 35 -16.30 33.38 33.66
C GLU A 35 -16.13 34.13 34.98
N MET A 36 -17.19 34.78 35.48
CA MET A 36 -17.28 35.41 36.80
C MET A 36 -18.04 34.55 37.81
N SER A 37 -18.56 33.38 37.40
CA SER A 37 -19.32 32.49 38.26
C SER A 37 -18.42 31.49 38.97
N MET A 38 -18.41 31.53 40.31
CA MET A 38 -17.52 30.69 41.12
C MET A 38 -17.62 29.18 40.83
N PRO A 39 -18.81 28.54 40.75
CA PRO A 39 -18.90 27.13 40.38
C PRO A 39 -18.23 26.80 39.03
N TRP A 40 -18.41 27.65 38.02
CA TRP A 40 -17.78 27.46 36.73
C TRP A 40 -16.28 27.76 36.74
N ILE A 41 -15.82 28.83 37.40
CA ILE A 41 -14.39 29.16 37.52
C ILE A 41 -13.61 27.96 38.08
N LEU A 42 -14.12 27.35 39.16
CA LEU A 42 -13.47 26.20 39.79
C LEU A 42 -13.47 24.97 38.89
N THR A 43 -14.61 24.69 38.23
CA THR A 43 -14.75 23.56 37.31
C THR A 43 -13.84 23.71 36.08
N ASP A 44 -13.91 24.87 35.42
CA ASP A 44 -13.17 25.19 34.21
C ASP A 44 -11.66 25.26 34.47
N HIS A 45 -11.23 25.68 35.67
CA HIS A 45 -9.82 25.64 36.06
C HIS A 45 -9.26 24.21 36.02
N ILE A 46 -9.99 23.22 36.55
CA ILE A 46 -9.57 21.81 36.52
C ILE A 46 -9.51 21.30 35.07
N LEU A 47 -10.51 21.64 34.24
CA LEU A 47 -10.57 21.24 32.84
C LEU A 47 -9.46 21.88 31.98
N LYS A 48 -9.12 23.15 32.23
CA LYS A 48 -8.07 23.88 31.51
C LYS A 48 -6.67 23.42 31.88
N THR A 49 -6.42 23.24 33.19
CA THR A 49 -5.10 22.79 33.70
C THR A 49 -4.85 21.31 33.43
N LYS A 50 -5.92 20.50 33.31
CA LYS A 50 -5.86 19.05 33.11
C LYS A 50 -5.12 18.34 34.25
N GLU A 51 -5.19 18.92 35.45
CA GLU A 51 -4.37 18.50 36.59
C GLU A 51 -4.78 17.10 37.10
N PRO A 52 -3.88 16.09 37.06
CA PRO A 52 -4.20 14.70 37.42
C PRO A 52 -4.66 14.48 38.85
N SER A 53 -4.24 15.35 39.78
CA SER A 53 -4.64 15.28 41.18
C SER A 53 -6.06 15.79 41.42
N MET A 54 -6.54 16.69 40.56
CA MET A 54 -7.83 17.37 40.71
C MET A 54 -8.94 16.78 39.83
N MET A 55 -8.60 15.96 38.82
CA MET A 55 -9.56 15.44 37.85
C MET A 55 -10.71 14.65 38.49
N GLU A 56 -10.44 13.88 39.55
CA GLU A 56 -11.47 13.12 40.28
C GLU A 56 -12.43 14.03 41.05
N TYR A 57 -12.05 15.28 41.29
CA TYR A 57 -12.82 16.25 42.06
C TYR A 57 -13.70 17.16 41.21
N VAL A 58 -13.60 17.10 39.88
CA VAL A 58 -14.25 18.09 38.99
C VAL A 58 -15.77 18.12 39.09
N LEU A 59 -16.41 17.05 39.57
CA LEU A 59 -17.86 17.01 39.79
C LEU A 59 -18.31 17.71 41.07
N TYR A 60 -17.45 17.87 42.08
CA TYR A 60 -17.82 18.55 43.33
C TYR A 60 -18.07 20.06 43.14
N PRO A 61 -17.23 20.81 42.39
CA PRO A 61 -17.56 22.20 42.06
C PRO A 61 -18.84 22.36 41.23
N LEU A 62 -19.19 21.38 40.39
CA LEU A 62 -20.45 21.36 39.66
C LEU A 62 -21.67 21.14 40.57
N ASP A 63 -21.50 20.39 41.67
CA ASP A 63 -22.55 20.14 42.65
C ASP A 63 -23.00 21.42 43.38
N LEU A 64 -22.16 22.48 43.41
CA LEU A 64 -22.52 23.79 43.96
C LEU A 64 -23.73 24.44 43.28
N TYR A 65 -24.04 24.02 42.04
CA TYR A 65 -25.28 24.42 41.37
C TYR A 65 -26.51 23.78 42.00
N ASN A 66 -26.43 22.54 42.50
CA ASN A 66 -27.52 21.90 43.24
C ASN A 66 -27.84 22.65 44.52
N ASP A 67 -26.82 23.03 45.29
CA ASP A 67 -26.98 23.84 46.51
C ASP A 67 -27.67 25.17 46.20
N SER A 68 -27.20 25.84 45.15
CA SER A 68 -27.72 27.16 44.76
C SER A 68 -29.17 27.07 44.27
N ALA A 69 -29.50 26.05 43.47
CA ALA A 69 -30.86 25.80 42.99
C ALA A 69 -31.81 25.42 44.13
N HIS A 70 -31.39 24.53 45.03
CA HIS A 70 -32.16 24.16 46.20
C HIS A 70 -32.44 25.38 47.09
N TYR A 71 -31.45 26.24 47.31
CA TYR A 71 -31.60 27.46 48.10
C TYR A 71 -32.53 28.48 47.40
N ALA A 72 -32.43 28.63 46.08
CA ALA A 72 -33.31 29.49 45.29
C ALA A 72 -34.79 29.07 45.40
N LEU A 73 -35.06 27.77 45.37
CA LEU A 73 -36.42 27.22 45.45
C LEU A 73 -36.98 27.20 46.89
N THR A 74 -36.20 26.77 47.88
CA THR A 74 -36.72 26.51 49.24
C THR A 74 -36.61 27.71 50.17
N VAL A 75 -35.52 28.47 50.09
CA VAL A 75 -35.23 29.60 50.99
C VAL A 75 -35.62 30.94 50.36
N PHE A 76 -35.09 31.26 49.18
CA PHE A 76 -35.44 32.52 48.50
C PHE A 76 -36.86 32.49 47.91
N ARG A 77 -37.32 31.31 47.49
CA ARG A 77 -38.62 31.09 46.83
C ARG A 77 -38.83 32.04 45.64
N LYS A 78 -37.81 32.15 44.79
CA LYS A 78 -37.85 32.99 43.57
C LYS A 78 -37.58 32.15 42.34
N GLN A 79 -38.53 32.16 41.42
CA GLN A 79 -38.49 31.36 40.21
C GLN A 79 -37.39 31.83 39.24
N PHE A 80 -37.31 33.15 38.99
CA PHE A 80 -36.28 33.72 38.11
C PHE A 80 -34.84 33.38 38.52
N LEU A 81 -34.58 33.21 39.83
CA LEU A 81 -33.27 32.79 40.31
C LEU A 81 -32.97 31.34 39.93
N TYR A 82 -33.95 30.45 40.03
CA TYR A 82 -33.79 29.08 39.56
C TYR A 82 -33.61 29.04 38.04
N ASP A 83 -34.38 29.84 37.29
CA ASP A 83 -34.30 29.90 35.83
C ASP A 83 -32.90 30.34 35.37
N GLU A 84 -32.28 31.33 36.04
CA GLU A 84 -30.90 31.75 35.79
C GLU A 84 -29.89 30.65 36.10
N VAL A 85 -30.05 29.93 37.22
CA VAL A 85 -29.18 28.79 37.58
C VAL A 85 -29.28 27.66 36.57
N GLU A 86 -30.50 27.32 36.15
CA GLU A 86 -30.74 26.27 35.17
C GLU A 86 -30.13 26.62 33.81
N ALA A 87 -30.30 27.86 33.36
CA ALA A 87 -29.70 28.35 32.12
C ALA A 87 -28.16 28.31 32.17
N GLU A 88 -27.57 28.71 33.29
CA GLU A 88 -26.12 28.69 33.49
C GLU A 88 -25.56 27.26 33.50
N VAL A 89 -26.23 26.35 34.21
CA VAL A 89 -25.87 24.92 34.25
C VAL A 89 -25.92 24.30 32.87
N ASN A 90 -26.96 24.55 32.08
CA ASN A 90 -27.07 23.98 30.73
C ASN A 90 -25.84 24.37 29.87
N LEU A 91 -25.47 25.65 29.87
CA LEU A 91 -24.30 26.13 29.12
C LEU A 91 -22.98 25.56 29.66
N CYS A 92 -22.80 25.59 30.98
CA CYS A 92 -21.57 25.09 31.62
C CYS A 92 -21.41 23.58 31.45
N PHE A 93 -22.50 22.82 31.55
CA PHE A 93 -22.48 21.37 31.41
C PHE A 93 -22.16 20.94 29.97
N ASP A 94 -22.70 21.64 28.96
CA ASP A 94 -22.35 21.39 27.56
C ASP A 94 -20.84 21.63 27.31
N GLN A 95 -20.29 22.72 27.85
CA GLN A 95 -18.86 23.00 27.77
C GLN A 95 -18.02 21.99 28.57
N PHE A 96 -18.50 21.55 29.73
CA PHE A 96 -17.86 20.54 30.55
C PHE A 96 -17.72 19.22 29.78
N VAL A 97 -18.82 18.72 29.20
CA VAL A 97 -18.80 17.47 28.42
C VAL A 97 -17.92 17.62 27.18
N TYR A 98 -17.97 18.77 26.47
CA TYR A 98 -17.09 19.02 25.31
C TYR A 98 -15.60 18.95 25.69
N LYS A 99 -15.17 19.75 26.66
CA LYS A 99 -13.77 19.84 27.09
C LYS A 99 -13.29 18.50 27.67
N LEU A 100 -14.15 17.83 28.45
CA LEU A 100 -13.84 16.53 29.06
C LEU A 100 -13.66 15.43 28.02
N SER A 101 -14.55 15.33 27.04
CA SER A 101 -14.40 14.32 25.98
C SER A 101 -13.17 14.56 25.12
N GLU A 102 -12.90 15.82 24.74
CA GLU A 102 -11.73 16.16 23.93
C GLU A 102 -10.42 15.81 24.65
N GLN A 103 -10.29 16.16 25.94
CA GLN A 103 -9.08 15.84 26.71
C GLN A 103 -8.90 14.33 26.93
N ILE A 104 -10.00 13.58 27.10
CA ILE A 104 -9.96 12.12 27.25
C ILE A 104 -9.47 11.48 25.95
N PHE A 105 -10.07 11.83 24.81
CA PHE A 105 -9.67 11.29 23.51
C PHE A 105 -8.20 11.62 23.21
N ALA A 106 -7.79 12.88 23.39
CA ALA A 106 -6.41 13.31 23.17
C ALA A 106 -5.42 12.56 24.09
N HIS A 107 -5.76 12.35 25.36
CA HIS A 107 -4.93 11.60 26.30
C HIS A 107 -4.73 10.15 25.87
N TYR A 108 -5.80 9.42 25.55
CA TYR A 108 -5.70 8.02 25.13
C TYR A 108 -5.05 7.85 23.76
N LYS A 109 -5.25 8.80 22.83
CA LYS A 109 -4.51 8.83 21.57
C LYS A 109 -3.00 9.00 21.82
N GLN A 110 -2.62 9.99 22.62
CA GLN A 110 -1.22 10.24 22.96
C GLN A 110 -0.59 9.04 23.66
N LEU A 111 -1.35 8.37 24.54
CA LEU A 111 -0.92 7.14 25.20
C LEU A 111 -0.70 5.99 24.20
N ALA A 112 -1.64 5.75 23.30
CA ALA A 112 -1.53 4.71 22.27
C ALA A 112 -0.30 4.91 21.37
N SER A 113 -0.12 6.12 20.83
CA SER A 113 1.08 6.51 20.08
C SER A 113 2.35 6.35 20.91
N SER A 114 2.32 6.72 22.18
CA SER A 114 3.49 6.61 23.05
C SER A 114 3.91 5.16 23.30
N ILE A 115 2.93 4.26 23.48
CA ILE A 115 3.12 2.81 23.65
C ILE A 115 3.77 2.20 22.41
N LEU A 116 3.26 2.54 21.22
CA LEU A 116 3.72 1.97 19.95
C LEU A 116 5.02 2.59 19.42
N LEU A 117 5.42 3.77 19.91
CA LEU A 117 6.67 4.37 19.47
C LEU A 117 7.87 3.48 19.85
N ASP A 118 8.77 3.29 18.88
CA ASP A 118 9.94 2.45 19.03
C ASP A 118 10.79 2.86 20.24
N LYS A 119 11.18 1.85 21.04
CA LYS A 119 11.86 2.08 22.32
C LYS A 119 13.31 2.48 22.10
N ARG A 120 13.97 1.94 21.07
CA ARG A 120 15.35 2.29 20.73
C ARG A 120 15.44 3.73 20.22
N PHE A 121 14.54 4.13 19.32
CA PHE A 121 14.41 5.50 18.84
C PHE A 121 14.29 6.51 20.00
N ARG A 122 13.46 6.21 21.01
CA ARG A 122 13.34 7.05 22.21
C ARG A 122 14.66 7.20 22.96
N VAL A 123 15.39 6.10 23.16
CA VAL A 123 16.69 6.12 23.86
C VAL A 123 17.71 6.95 23.09
N GLU A 124 17.75 6.81 21.76
CA GLU A 124 18.65 7.57 20.89
C GLU A 124 18.30 9.08 20.90
N CYS A 125 17.02 9.46 20.85
CA CYS A 125 16.60 10.85 21.00
C CYS A 125 17.02 11.47 22.34
N VAL A 126 16.93 10.71 23.44
CA VAL A 126 17.38 11.18 24.75
C VAL A 126 18.90 11.36 24.76
N ALA A 127 19.65 10.43 24.18
CA ALA A 127 21.10 10.52 24.07
C ALA A 127 21.57 11.73 23.25
N MET A 128 20.83 12.11 22.21
CA MET A 128 21.08 13.31 21.40
C MET A 128 20.65 14.63 22.08
N GLY A 129 20.20 14.59 23.34
CA GLY A 129 19.76 15.78 24.07
C GLY A 129 18.38 16.30 23.66
N THR A 130 17.66 15.59 22.78
CA THR A 130 16.27 15.91 22.43
C THR A 130 15.31 15.31 23.46
N TYR A 131 15.06 16.02 24.56
CA TYR A 131 14.06 15.68 25.59
C TYR A 131 12.60 15.84 25.12
N LEU A 132 12.34 15.84 23.81
CA LEU A 132 11.06 16.23 23.21
C LEU A 132 9.98 15.15 23.32
N ILE A 133 10.33 13.89 23.57
CA ILE A 133 9.37 12.77 23.54
C ILE A 133 9.15 12.19 24.94
N LEU A 134 8.70 13.04 25.86
CA LEU A 134 8.29 12.61 27.19
C LEU A 134 7.11 11.65 27.12
N TYR A 135 7.07 10.69 28.04
CA TYR A 135 5.86 9.89 28.25
C TYR A 135 4.71 10.81 28.64
N PRO A 136 3.49 10.58 28.13
CA PRO A 136 2.33 11.36 28.55
C PRO A 136 2.15 11.25 30.06
N ARG A 137 1.87 12.37 30.73
CA ARG A 137 1.55 12.38 32.15
C ARG A 137 0.30 11.54 32.39
N ALA A 138 0.37 10.60 33.33
CA ALA A 138 -0.79 9.82 33.74
C ALA A 138 -1.88 10.75 34.29
N ASN A 139 -3.15 10.45 33.97
CA ASN A 139 -4.30 11.20 34.43
C ASN A 139 -5.40 10.25 34.92
N ARG A 140 -6.32 10.76 35.74
CA ARG A 140 -7.35 9.99 36.46
C ARG A 140 -8.74 10.26 35.90
N TYR A 141 -8.97 9.83 34.66
CA TYR A 141 -10.28 9.95 33.99
C TYR A 141 -11.23 8.79 34.31
N GLU A 142 -10.75 7.69 34.88
CA GLU A 142 -11.54 6.46 35.04
C GLU A 142 -12.78 6.65 35.91
N THR A 143 -12.68 7.42 37.00
CA THR A 143 -13.79 7.68 37.92
C THR A 143 -14.91 8.46 37.23
N LEU A 144 -14.56 9.44 36.39
CA LEU A 144 -15.49 10.20 35.56
C LEU A 144 -16.15 9.34 34.49
N LEU A 145 -15.36 8.49 33.82
CA LEU A 145 -15.85 7.55 32.82
C LEU A 145 -16.77 6.48 33.42
N LYS A 146 -16.70 6.20 34.73
CA LYS A 146 -17.60 5.26 35.41
C LYS A 146 -18.93 5.88 35.84
N GLN A 147 -19.10 7.20 35.77
CA GLN A 147 -20.34 7.87 36.18
C GLN A 147 -21.49 7.57 35.22
N ARG A 148 -22.56 6.96 35.75
CA ARG A 148 -23.80 6.62 35.01
C ARG A 148 -25.02 7.46 35.41
N HIS A 149 -24.94 8.16 36.54
CA HIS A 149 -26.06 8.88 37.15
C HIS A 149 -25.58 10.08 37.98
N VAL A 150 -25.03 11.09 37.33
CA VAL A 150 -24.68 12.36 37.97
C VAL A 150 -25.97 13.12 38.28
N GLN A 151 -26.23 13.41 39.55
CA GLN A 151 -27.41 14.16 39.98
C GLN A 151 -27.14 15.66 39.83
N LEU A 152 -27.88 16.32 38.93
CA LEU A 152 -27.72 17.76 38.69
C LEU A 152 -29.08 18.40 38.37
N LEU A 153 -29.48 19.38 39.17
CA LEU A 153 -30.77 20.07 39.14
C LEU A 153 -31.96 19.11 39.09
N GLY A 154 -31.91 18.04 39.89
CA GLY A 154 -32.94 16.99 39.93
C GLY A 154 -32.94 16.03 38.73
N ARG A 155 -32.03 16.21 37.77
CA ARG A 155 -31.84 15.32 36.63
C ARG A 155 -30.79 14.26 36.98
N SER A 156 -31.00 13.03 36.52
CA SER A 156 -29.99 11.96 36.55
C SER A 156 -29.30 11.88 35.19
N VAL A 157 -28.07 12.38 35.08
CA VAL A 157 -27.32 12.47 33.83
C VAL A 157 -26.33 11.32 33.69
N ASP A 158 -26.42 10.57 32.59
CA ASP A 158 -25.43 9.55 32.23
C ASP A 158 -24.23 10.18 31.52
N LEU A 159 -23.23 10.55 32.31
CA LEU A 159 -22.00 11.17 31.81
C LEU A 159 -21.21 10.23 30.89
N ASN A 160 -21.17 8.93 31.19
CA ASN A 160 -20.49 7.95 30.35
C ASN A 160 -21.10 7.90 28.95
N LYS A 161 -22.44 7.90 28.83
CA LYS A 161 -23.12 7.91 27.54
C LYS A 161 -22.78 9.16 26.72
N LEU A 162 -22.80 10.35 27.34
CA LEU A 162 -22.47 11.61 26.68
C LEU A 162 -21.01 11.66 26.21
N ILE A 163 -20.08 11.16 27.04
CA ILE A 163 -18.67 11.05 26.66
C ILE A 163 -18.50 10.06 25.51
N THR A 164 -19.14 8.89 25.59
CA THR A 164 -19.09 7.84 24.55
C THR A 164 -19.50 8.39 23.20
N GLN A 165 -20.63 9.12 23.12
CA GLN A 165 -21.11 9.71 21.87
C GLN A 165 -20.07 10.62 21.20
N ARG A 166 -19.40 11.48 21.98
CA ARG A 166 -18.37 12.40 21.46
C ARG A 166 -17.09 11.67 21.07
N VAL A 167 -16.63 10.74 21.92
CA VAL A 167 -15.42 9.94 21.67
C VAL A 167 -15.59 9.06 20.43
N ASN A 168 -16.80 8.53 20.20
CA ASN A 168 -17.11 7.75 19.00
C ASN A 168 -16.99 8.62 17.73
N ALA A 169 -17.55 9.83 17.75
CA ALA A 169 -17.41 10.79 16.65
C ALA A 169 -15.94 11.22 16.43
N ASP A 170 -15.18 11.46 17.50
CA ASP A 170 -13.75 11.81 17.41
C ASP A 170 -12.90 10.65 16.85
N MET A 171 -13.25 9.41 17.18
CA MET A 171 -12.60 8.22 16.63
C MET A 171 -12.87 8.07 15.13
N LEU A 172 -14.13 8.21 14.70
CA LEU A 172 -14.50 8.17 13.27
C LEU A 172 -13.77 9.27 12.50
N LYS A 173 -13.80 10.50 13.01
CA LYS A 173 -13.07 11.65 12.45
C LYS A 173 -11.56 11.39 12.36
N SER A 174 -10.97 10.71 13.34
CA SER A 174 -9.55 10.35 13.30
C SER A 174 -9.21 9.34 12.21
N LEU A 175 -10.13 8.42 11.90
CA LEU A 175 -9.99 7.47 10.79
C LEU A 175 -10.14 8.16 9.44
N GLU A 176 -11.17 9.01 9.28
CA GLU A 176 -11.40 9.80 8.07
C GLU A 176 -10.21 10.69 7.71
N LEU A 177 -9.67 11.40 8.70
CA LEU A 177 -8.51 12.29 8.51
C LEU A 177 -7.24 11.53 8.15
N ALA A 178 -7.06 10.32 8.67
CA ALA A 178 -5.93 9.48 8.30
C ALA A 178 -6.00 9.01 6.84
N ILE A 179 -7.19 8.63 6.37
CA ILE A 179 -7.43 8.26 4.96
C ILE A 179 -7.29 9.49 4.06
N ALA A 180 -7.86 10.64 4.44
CA ALA A 180 -7.72 11.89 3.69
C ALA A 180 -6.26 12.36 3.60
N LYS A 181 -5.45 12.10 4.63
CA LYS A 181 -4.01 12.36 4.59
C LYS A 181 -3.30 11.48 3.55
N PHE A 182 -3.70 10.22 3.43
CA PHE A 182 -3.15 9.31 2.41
C PHE A 182 -3.55 9.74 0.99
N GLU A 183 -4.80 10.14 0.78
CA GLU A 183 -5.30 10.67 -0.50
C GLU A 183 -4.56 11.95 -0.94
N GLY A 184 -4.07 12.76 0.00
CA GLY A 184 -3.24 13.93 -0.28
C GLY A 184 -1.75 13.62 -0.57
N GLY A 185 -1.33 12.36 -0.50
CA GLY A 185 0.04 11.90 -0.69
C GLY A 185 0.19 10.86 -1.80
N ASP A 186 1.44 10.47 -2.09
CA ASP A 186 1.73 9.42 -3.07
C ASP A 186 1.63 8.00 -2.47
N ILE A 187 1.77 6.98 -3.32
CA ILE A 187 1.67 5.57 -2.92
C ILE A 187 2.60 5.17 -1.76
N THR A 188 3.71 5.88 -1.54
CA THR A 188 4.65 5.57 -0.44
C THR A 188 4.04 5.85 0.94
N GLY A 189 3.05 6.76 1.01
CA GLY A 189 2.36 7.13 2.23
C GLY A 189 1.52 6.01 2.86
N ILE A 190 1.31 4.89 2.15
CA ILE A 190 0.50 3.78 2.67
C ILE A 190 1.09 3.15 3.94
N VAL A 191 2.42 3.16 4.08
CA VAL A 191 3.11 2.66 5.28
C VAL A 191 2.83 3.56 6.48
N GLU A 192 2.81 4.89 6.28
CA GLU A 192 2.42 5.84 7.32
C GLU A 192 0.95 5.64 7.71
N LEU A 193 0.07 5.42 6.72
CA LEU A 193 -1.34 5.12 6.95
C LEU A 193 -1.53 3.89 7.84
N GLU A 194 -0.82 2.78 7.59
CA GLU A 194 -0.85 1.59 8.45
C GLU A 194 -0.45 1.93 9.89
N GLY A 195 0.62 2.71 10.06
CA GLY A 195 1.05 3.19 11.35
C GLY A 195 -0.04 3.96 12.11
N ILE A 196 -0.72 4.89 11.44
CA ILE A 196 -1.81 5.68 12.04
C ILE A 196 -2.99 4.76 12.38
N MET A 197 -3.32 3.81 11.50
CA MET A 197 -4.40 2.83 11.73
C MET A 197 -4.11 1.95 12.96
N GLN A 198 -2.87 1.50 13.16
CA GLN A 198 -2.47 0.73 14.34
C GLN A 198 -2.61 1.55 15.62
N VAL A 199 -2.22 2.83 15.59
CA VAL A 199 -2.42 3.76 16.72
C VAL A 199 -3.91 3.95 17.02
N ASN A 200 -4.74 4.14 15.99
CA ASN A 200 -6.19 4.26 16.14
C ASN A 200 -6.80 2.99 16.75
N ARG A 201 -6.40 1.80 16.27
CA ARG A 201 -6.86 0.51 16.80
C ARG A 201 -6.47 0.33 18.28
N LEU A 202 -5.26 0.73 18.67
CA LEU A 202 -4.86 0.68 20.08
C LEU A 202 -5.61 1.73 20.93
N CYS A 203 -5.80 2.94 20.42
CA CYS A 203 -6.59 3.99 21.08
C CYS A 203 -8.02 3.49 21.35
N HIS A 204 -8.68 2.93 20.34
CA HIS A 204 -9.98 2.28 20.46
C HIS A 204 -9.98 1.19 21.53
N LYS A 205 -9.00 0.27 21.50
CA LYS A 205 -8.87 -0.80 22.51
C LYS A 205 -8.70 -0.27 23.94
N LEU A 206 -8.02 0.85 24.14
CA LEU A 206 -7.86 1.48 25.45
C LEU A 206 -9.16 2.12 25.94
N LEU A 207 -9.85 2.85 25.06
CA LEU A 207 -11.11 3.52 25.36
C LEU A 207 -12.26 2.53 25.57
N ASN A 208 -12.30 1.44 24.78
CA ASN A 208 -13.36 0.43 24.83
C ASN A 208 -13.37 -0.40 26.13
N LYS A 209 -12.33 -0.27 26.97
CA LYS A 209 -12.34 -0.84 28.34
C LYS A 209 -13.25 -0.08 29.29
N LEU A 210 -13.53 1.19 29.00
CA LEU A 210 -14.26 2.12 29.88
C LEU A 210 -15.55 2.65 29.24
N LEU A 211 -15.59 2.67 27.90
CA LEU A 211 -16.69 3.14 27.07
C LEU A 211 -17.18 2.00 26.17
N ALA A 212 -18.47 1.99 25.83
CA ALA A 212 -19.02 1.07 24.85
C ALA A 212 -18.98 1.74 23.47
N LEU A 213 -17.85 1.60 22.76
CA LEU A 213 -17.68 2.14 21.41
C LEU A 213 -18.18 1.15 20.36
N ASP A 214 -18.47 1.66 19.16
CA ASP A 214 -18.75 0.81 18.01
C ASP A 214 -17.52 -0.04 17.66
N GLU A 215 -17.75 -1.16 16.97
CA GLU A 215 -16.66 -2.04 16.58
C GLU A 215 -15.67 -1.32 15.65
N PHE A 216 -14.37 -1.42 15.94
CA PHE A 216 -13.34 -0.70 15.19
C PHE A 216 -13.41 -0.97 13.68
N ASP A 217 -13.62 -2.22 13.29
CA ASP A 217 -13.66 -2.59 11.87
C ASP A 217 -14.90 -2.02 11.16
N ALA A 218 -16.03 -1.82 11.88
CA ALA A 218 -17.20 -1.13 11.35
C ALA A 218 -16.91 0.37 11.14
N MET A 219 -16.33 1.03 12.14
CA MET A 219 -15.93 2.45 12.04
C MET A 219 -14.90 2.67 10.92
N PHE A 220 -13.95 1.75 10.76
CA PHE A 220 -12.96 1.81 9.70
C PHE A 220 -13.59 1.63 8.31
N ARG A 221 -14.50 0.67 8.16
CA ARG A 221 -15.23 0.49 6.89
C ARG A 221 -16.09 1.71 6.56
N GLU A 222 -16.73 2.32 7.55
CA GLU A 222 -17.49 3.56 7.37
C GLU A 222 -16.58 4.70 6.88
N ALA A 223 -15.49 4.99 7.59
CA ALA A 223 -14.54 6.04 7.18
C ALA A 223 -13.89 5.78 5.81
N ASN A 224 -13.68 4.52 5.45
CA ASN A 224 -13.15 4.08 4.16
C ASN A 224 -14.23 4.01 3.06
N HIS A 225 -15.49 4.36 3.35
CA HIS A 225 -16.65 4.23 2.45
C HIS A 225 -16.84 2.81 1.90
N ASN A 226 -16.44 1.78 2.65
CA ASN A 226 -16.46 0.36 2.27
C ASN A 226 -17.59 -0.42 2.97
N VAL A 227 -18.73 0.24 3.19
CA VAL A 227 -19.97 -0.38 3.75
C VAL A 227 -21.00 -0.55 2.64
N LEU A 228 -21.29 0.52 1.90
CA LEU A 228 -22.26 0.53 0.80
C LEU A 228 -21.60 0.33 -0.58
N ALA A 229 -20.28 0.51 -0.66
CA ALA A 229 -19.50 0.33 -1.87
C ALA A 229 -18.59 -0.91 -1.74
N PRO A 230 -18.30 -1.60 -2.86
CA PRO A 230 -17.44 -2.78 -2.86
C PRO A 230 -15.96 -2.45 -2.67
N TYR A 231 -15.55 -1.21 -2.95
CA TYR A 231 -14.17 -0.76 -2.87
C TYR A 231 -14.09 0.52 -2.06
N GLY A 232 -13.27 0.49 -1.02
CA GLY A 232 -13.02 1.66 -0.19
C GLY A 232 -12.09 2.67 -0.84
N ARG A 233 -12.07 3.87 -0.25
CA ARG A 233 -11.22 5.01 -0.61
C ARG A 233 -9.74 4.64 -0.75
N ILE A 234 -9.21 3.82 0.17
CA ILE A 234 -7.79 3.39 0.13
C ILE A 234 -7.48 2.60 -1.15
N THR A 235 -8.34 1.64 -1.53
CA THR A 235 -8.16 0.83 -2.73
C THR A 235 -8.21 1.69 -3.99
N LEU A 236 -9.15 2.63 -4.04
CA LEU A 236 -9.30 3.56 -5.16
C LEU A 236 -8.08 4.48 -5.30
N HIS A 237 -7.57 5.01 -4.18
CA HIS A 237 -6.37 5.86 -4.19
C HIS A 237 -5.12 5.09 -4.59
N VAL A 238 -4.96 3.84 -4.14
CA VAL A 238 -3.85 2.98 -4.57
C VAL A 238 -3.90 2.76 -6.09
N PHE A 239 -5.07 2.44 -6.65
CA PHE A 239 -5.21 2.30 -8.10
C PHE A 239 -4.89 3.61 -8.84
N TRP A 240 -5.38 4.74 -8.34
CA TRP A 240 -5.14 6.06 -8.92
C TRP A 240 -3.64 6.40 -8.94
N GLU A 241 -2.96 6.23 -7.81
CA GLU A 241 -1.51 6.45 -7.70
C GLU A 241 -0.71 5.46 -8.56
N LEU A 242 -1.18 4.22 -8.71
CA LEU A 242 -0.55 3.26 -9.61
C LEU A 242 -0.57 3.76 -11.05
N ASN A 243 -1.75 4.14 -11.52
CA ASN A 243 -1.97 4.57 -12.90
C ASN A 243 -1.25 5.89 -13.23
N TYR A 244 -1.31 6.89 -12.33
CA TYR A 244 -0.85 8.25 -12.64
C TYR A 244 0.58 8.58 -12.16
N ASP A 245 1.10 7.92 -11.12
CA ASP A 245 2.47 8.17 -10.61
C ASP A 245 3.38 6.93 -10.71
N PHE A 246 2.98 5.78 -10.17
CA PHE A 246 3.87 4.63 -10.03
C PHE A 246 4.38 4.07 -11.36
N LEU A 247 3.46 3.64 -12.23
CA LEU A 247 3.79 3.05 -13.52
C LEU A 247 4.64 4.00 -14.40
N PRO A 248 4.28 5.30 -14.55
CA PRO A 248 5.01 6.22 -15.41
C PRO A 248 6.23 6.90 -14.77
N ASN A 249 6.49 6.81 -13.46
CA ASN A 249 7.61 7.57 -12.86
C ASN A 249 8.63 6.72 -12.12
N TYR A 250 8.38 5.43 -11.89
CA TYR A 250 9.28 4.59 -11.10
C TYR A 250 10.16 3.66 -11.95
N CYS A 251 11.36 3.43 -11.46
CA CYS A 251 12.38 2.56 -12.04
C CYS A 251 12.65 1.40 -11.09
N TYR A 252 12.41 0.17 -11.54
CA TYR A 252 12.69 -1.02 -10.75
C TYR A 252 14.18 -1.38 -10.76
N ASN A 253 14.70 -1.82 -9.61
CA ASN A 253 16.05 -2.35 -9.43
C ASN A 253 15.96 -3.70 -8.72
N ALA A 254 16.23 -4.79 -9.43
CA ALA A 254 16.10 -6.15 -8.89
C ALA A 254 17.16 -6.47 -7.84
N ALA A 255 18.36 -5.89 -7.93
CA ALA A 255 19.42 -6.12 -6.95
C ALA A 255 19.03 -5.64 -5.54
N THR A 256 18.21 -4.59 -5.46
CA THR A 256 17.68 -4.07 -4.18
C THR A 256 16.24 -4.47 -3.91
N ASN A 257 15.54 -5.04 -4.90
CA ASN A 257 14.11 -5.31 -4.91
C ASN A 257 13.28 -4.06 -4.54
N ARG A 258 13.61 -2.93 -5.17
CA ARG A 258 12.98 -1.62 -4.91
C ARG A 258 12.75 -0.86 -6.20
N PHE A 259 11.70 -0.06 -6.18
CA PHE A 259 11.43 0.98 -7.15
C PHE A 259 11.88 2.34 -6.61
N VAL A 260 12.46 3.16 -7.48
CA VAL A 260 12.86 4.54 -7.16
C VAL A 260 12.31 5.48 -8.23
N LYS A 261 11.96 6.72 -7.88
CA LYS A 261 11.51 7.71 -8.88
C LYS A 261 12.66 8.04 -9.83
N CYS A 262 12.33 8.17 -11.12
CA CYS A 262 13.23 8.66 -12.16
C CYS A 262 13.78 10.04 -11.76
N ARG A 263 15.10 10.23 -11.85
CA ARG A 263 15.76 11.48 -11.45
C ARG A 263 15.93 12.41 -12.65
N GLY A 264 15.67 13.69 -12.46
CA GLY A 264 16.06 14.75 -13.39
C GLY A 264 15.17 14.95 -14.62
N ILE A 265 14.37 13.95 -15.02
CA ILE A 265 13.48 14.03 -16.19
C ILE A 265 12.09 13.53 -15.82
N SER A 266 11.06 14.35 -16.10
CA SER A 266 9.66 13.98 -15.99
C SER A 266 9.13 13.65 -17.38
N PHE A 267 8.63 12.43 -17.55
CA PHE A 267 8.03 11.99 -18.82
C PHE A 267 6.52 12.26 -18.86
N THR A 268 5.89 12.44 -17.70
CA THR A 268 4.48 12.76 -17.55
C THR A 268 4.30 14.07 -16.79
N GLN A 269 3.08 14.63 -16.86
CA GLN A 269 2.73 15.81 -16.08
C GLN A 269 2.74 15.47 -14.57
N PRO A 270 3.18 16.40 -13.71
CA PRO A 270 3.16 16.19 -12.28
C PRO A 270 1.72 15.98 -11.80
N VAL A 271 1.52 14.90 -11.06
CA VAL A 271 0.21 14.56 -10.48
C VAL A 271 -0.20 15.64 -9.49
N GLN A 272 -1.27 16.37 -9.80
CA GLN A 272 -1.85 17.35 -8.90
C GLN A 272 -2.63 16.64 -7.79
N ARG A 273 -2.20 16.84 -6.54
CA ARG A 273 -2.85 16.27 -5.35
C ARG A 273 -3.51 17.37 -4.54
N ASP A 274 -4.70 17.09 -4.04
CA ASP A 274 -5.37 18.01 -3.12
C ASP A 274 -4.62 18.06 -1.79
N LYS A 275 -4.46 19.27 -1.25
CA LYS A 275 -3.79 19.42 0.04
C LYS A 275 -4.67 18.82 1.13
N PRO A 276 -4.10 18.00 2.03
CA PRO A 276 -4.86 17.45 3.14
C PRO A 276 -5.39 18.58 4.05
N PRO A 277 -6.55 18.40 4.67
CA PRO A 277 -7.13 19.39 5.57
C PRO A 277 -6.21 19.67 6.77
N GLN A 278 -6.32 20.85 7.38
CA GLN A 278 -5.58 21.15 8.60
C GLN A 278 -6.10 20.28 9.75
N MET A 279 -5.23 19.44 10.29
CA MET A 279 -5.59 18.43 11.30
C MET A 279 -5.09 18.83 12.69
N GLY A 280 -5.98 18.72 13.68
CA GLY A 280 -5.59 18.78 15.09
C GLY A 280 -4.67 17.63 15.47
N HIS A 281 -3.67 17.88 16.32
CA HIS A 281 -2.69 16.85 16.70
C HIS A 281 -3.33 15.62 17.35
N GLN A 282 -4.43 15.80 18.09
CA GLN A 282 -5.18 14.71 18.71
C GLN A 282 -5.79 13.72 17.71
N TYR A 283 -6.00 14.10 16.45
CA TYR A 283 -6.56 13.22 15.42
C TYR A 283 -5.48 12.46 14.63
N LEU A 284 -4.20 12.86 14.76
CA LEU A 284 -3.05 12.21 14.12
C LEU A 284 -2.30 11.33 15.13
N TRP A 285 -1.12 11.74 15.59
CA TRP A 285 -0.30 10.97 16.51
C TRP A 285 -0.47 11.39 17.97
N GLY A 286 -1.43 12.26 18.28
CA GLY A 286 -1.82 12.67 19.63
C GLY A 286 -1.18 13.97 20.11
N SER A 287 0.06 14.25 19.73
CA SER A 287 0.78 15.48 20.13
C SER A 287 1.71 15.98 19.02
N LYS A 288 2.12 17.25 19.11
CA LYS A 288 3.08 17.84 18.16
C LYS A 288 4.41 17.09 18.11
N GLN A 289 4.91 16.65 19.27
CA GLN A 289 6.19 15.95 19.38
C GLN A 289 6.11 14.52 18.82
N LEU A 290 5.01 13.81 19.09
CA LEU A 290 4.79 12.49 18.49
C LEU A 290 4.55 12.59 16.99
N ASN A 291 3.87 13.64 16.51
CA ASN A 291 3.74 13.89 15.07
C ASN A 291 5.11 14.01 14.41
N LEU A 292 6.01 14.83 14.97
CA LEU A 292 7.36 14.97 14.44
C LEU A 292 8.13 13.64 14.43
N ALA A 293 8.09 12.91 15.54
CA ALA A 293 8.76 11.61 15.66
C ALA A 293 8.31 10.61 14.59
N TYR A 294 7.00 10.42 14.44
CA TYR A 294 6.47 9.50 13.45
C TYR A 294 6.69 9.97 12.01
N THR A 295 6.59 11.27 11.73
CA THR A 295 6.95 11.80 10.40
C THR A 295 8.42 11.55 10.07
N THR A 296 9.34 11.64 11.03
CA THR A 296 10.75 11.29 10.82
C THR A 296 10.92 9.79 10.55
N ILE A 297 10.24 8.92 11.31
CA ILE A 297 10.31 7.46 11.12
C ILE A 297 9.75 7.06 9.75
N TYR A 298 8.54 7.49 9.42
CA TYR A 298 7.90 7.13 8.16
C TYR A 298 8.49 7.88 6.95
N GLY A 299 9.18 9.00 7.17
CA GLY A 299 9.96 9.69 6.15
C GLY A 299 11.06 8.82 5.53
N GLN A 300 11.50 7.75 6.20
CA GLN A 300 12.45 6.79 5.64
C GLN A 300 11.85 5.91 4.52
N TYR A 301 10.52 5.88 4.39
CA TYR A 301 9.79 5.07 3.41
C TYR A 301 9.34 5.84 2.17
N THR A 302 9.61 7.15 2.07
CA THR A 302 9.15 7.99 0.94
C THR A 302 10.08 7.95 -0.27
N GLY A 303 11.35 7.55 -0.07
CA GLY A 303 12.36 7.56 -1.14
C GLY A 303 12.31 6.36 -2.10
N PHE A 304 11.46 5.36 -1.83
CA PHE A 304 11.36 4.12 -2.63
C PHE A 304 10.01 3.43 -2.42
N VAL A 305 9.67 2.48 -3.29
CA VAL A 305 8.60 1.49 -3.08
C VAL A 305 9.21 0.09 -3.09
N GLY A 306 8.91 -0.74 -2.11
CA GLY A 306 9.45 -2.11 -2.02
C GLY A 306 8.64 -3.00 -1.10
N ALA A 307 9.24 -4.08 -0.61
CA ALA A 307 8.58 -5.08 0.24
C ALA A 307 7.70 -4.53 1.39
N PRO A 308 8.12 -3.52 2.19
CA PRO A 308 7.24 -2.98 3.24
C PRO A 308 5.95 -2.38 2.66
N HIS A 309 6.04 -1.64 1.55
CA HIS A 309 4.88 -1.04 0.90
C HIS A 309 3.94 -2.09 0.32
N PHE A 310 4.48 -3.10 -0.38
CA PHE A 310 3.68 -4.20 -0.93
C PHE A 310 2.95 -4.98 0.16
N ARG A 311 3.63 -5.29 1.29
CA ARG A 311 2.99 -5.96 2.42
C ARG A 311 1.86 -5.13 3.04
N THR A 312 2.07 -3.81 3.18
CA THR A 312 1.03 -2.93 3.68
C THR A 312 -0.14 -2.81 2.69
N MET A 313 0.13 -2.77 1.39
CA MET A 313 -0.89 -2.82 0.34
C MET A 313 -1.71 -4.12 0.43
N CYS A 314 -1.08 -5.28 0.58
CA CYS A 314 -1.79 -6.56 0.72
C CYS A 314 -2.80 -6.53 1.88
N LYS A 315 -2.38 -6.11 3.07
CA LYS A 315 -3.24 -5.99 4.25
C LYS A 315 -4.41 -5.04 4.07
N MET A 316 -4.16 -3.87 3.47
CA MET A 316 -5.16 -2.79 3.37
C MET A 316 -6.18 -3.04 2.27
N LEU A 317 -5.77 -3.65 1.15
CA LEU A 317 -6.65 -3.95 0.02
C LEU A 317 -7.42 -5.27 0.23
N GLY A 318 -6.78 -6.26 0.87
CA GLY A 318 -7.28 -7.63 0.92
C GLY A 318 -7.44 -8.25 -0.47
N TYR A 319 -7.99 -9.48 -0.53
CA TYR A 319 -8.16 -10.20 -1.80
C TYR A 319 -8.99 -9.42 -2.83
N GLN A 320 -10.11 -8.83 -2.40
CA GLN A 320 -11.02 -8.11 -3.29
C GLN A 320 -10.36 -6.86 -3.88
N GLY A 321 -9.63 -6.08 -3.07
CA GLY A 321 -8.90 -4.91 -3.53
C GLY A 321 -7.75 -5.27 -4.48
N ILE A 322 -7.00 -6.33 -4.18
CA ILE A 322 -5.92 -6.81 -5.06
C ILE A 322 -6.49 -7.27 -6.40
N ALA A 323 -7.59 -8.01 -6.40
CA ALA A 323 -8.22 -8.53 -7.61
C ALA A 323 -8.67 -7.40 -8.56
N VAL A 324 -9.36 -6.37 -8.04
CA VAL A 324 -9.81 -5.25 -8.88
C VAL A 324 -8.63 -4.43 -9.40
N VAL A 325 -7.61 -4.18 -8.59
CA VAL A 325 -6.40 -3.46 -9.03
C VAL A 325 -5.73 -4.23 -10.16
N MET A 326 -5.54 -5.54 -10.02
CA MET A 326 -4.95 -6.37 -11.08
C MET A 326 -5.81 -6.39 -12.35
N GLU A 327 -7.14 -6.46 -12.22
CA GLU A 327 -8.04 -6.44 -13.37
C GLU A 327 -7.97 -5.12 -14.15
N GLU A 328 -8.01 -3.99 -13.44
CA GLU A 328 -7.92 -2.66 -14.07
C GLU A 328 -6.53 -2.41 -14.67
N LEU A 329 -5.46 -2.86 -14.02
CA LEU A 329 -4.11 -2.83 -14.58
C LEU A 329 -4.00 -3.64 -15.88
N LEU A 330 -4.65 -4.79 -15.97
CA LEU A 330 -4.70 -5.56 -17.21
C LEU A 330 -5.47 -4.84 -18.34
N LYS A 331 -6.49 -4.05 -18.00
CA LYS A 331 -7.21 -3.21 -18.99
C LYS A 331 -6.30 -2.09 -19.52
N ILE A 332 -5.53 -1.45 -18.64
CA ILE A 332 -4.54 -0.44 -19.03
C ILE A 332 -3.48 -1.06 -19.95
N VAL A 333 -2.92 -2.20 -19.55
CA VAL A 333 -1.92 -2.92 -20.35
C VAL A 333 -2.49 -3.34 -21.72
N LYS A 334 -3.74 -3.83 -21.77
CA LYS A 334 -4.39 -4.16 -23.03
C LYS A 334 -4.45 -2.93 -23.95
N SER A 335 -4.87 -1.78 -23.43
CA SER A 335 -4.94 -0.53 -24.20
C SER A 335 -3.55 -0.07 -24.66
N LEU A 336 -2.52 -0.26 -23.84
CA LEU A 336 -1.15 0.10 -24.17
C LEU A 336 -0.56 -0.80 -25.27
N ILE A 337 -0.75 -2.12 -25.15
CA ILE A 337 -0.28 -3.12 -26.11
C ILE A 337 -0.99 -2.96 -27.45
N GLN A 338 -2.32 -2.83 -27.45
CA GLN A 338 -3.15 -2.78 -28.67
C GLN A 338 -3.25 -1.36 -29.27
N GLY A 339 -2.85 -0.33 -28.52
CA GLY A 339 -2.79 1.06 -28.97
C GLY A 339 -1.36 1.46 -29.35
N ASN A 340 -0.70 2.21 -28.47
CA ASN A 340 0.58 2.86 -28.73
C ASN A 340 1.68 1.86 -29.12
N LEU A 341 1.88 0.78 -28.35
CA LEU A 341 2.94 -0.19 -28.64
C LEU A 341 2.74 -0.90 -29.98
N LEU A 342 1.50 -1.23 -30.34
CA LEU A 342 1.19 -1.82 -31.63
C LEU A 342 1.48 -0.86 -32.79
N GLN A 343 1.12 0.41 -32.63
CA GLN A 343 1.39 1.44 -33.64
C GLN A 343 2.88 1.64 -33.83
N PHE A 344 3.66 1.77 -32.75
CA PHE A 344 5.11 1.85 -32.82
C PHE A 344 5.72 0.59 -33.43
N ALA A 345 5.23 -0.59 -33.06
CA ALA A 345 5.73 -1.85 -33.63
C ALA A 345 5.53 -1.89 -35.14
N LYS A 346 4.35 -1.48 -35.65
CA LYS A 346 4.07 -1.40 -37.10
C LYS A 346 5.00 -0.41 -37.80
N THR A 347 5.12 0.82 -37.28
CA THR A 347 5.98 1.87 -37.86
C THR A 347 7.45 1.46 -37.85
N LEU A 348 7.95 0.93 -36.73
CA LEU A 348 9.36 0.54 -36.63
C LEU A 348 9.66 -0.73 -37.42
N MET A 349 8.71 -1.65 -37.59
CA MET A 349 8.90 -2.82 -38.45
C MET A 349 9.02 -2.43 -39.93
N GLU A 350 8.39 -1.34 -40.36
CA GLU A 350 8.59 -0.78 -41.71
C GLU A 350 9.97 -0.13 -41.86
N ALA A 351 10.49 0.50 -40.80
CA ALA A 351 11.84 1.07 -40.75
C ALA A 351 12.95 0.04 -40.54
N MET A 352 12.61 -1.19 -40.12
CA MET A 352 13.58 -2.27 -39.96
C MET A 352 14.14 -2.71 -41.32
N PRO A 353 15.44 -3.05 -41.41
CA PRO A 353 16.02 -3.59 -42.63
C PRO A 353 15.32 -4.91 -43.00
N ARG A 354 14.89 -5.07 -44.26
CA ARG A 354 14.19 -6.29 -44.71
C ARG A 354 14.93 -7.58 -44.35
N GLN A 355 16.27 -7.55 -44.48
CA GLN A 355 17.16 -8.62 -44.08
C GLN A 355 18.38 -8.04 -43.39
N CYS A 356 18.76 -8.60 -42.25
CA CYS A 356 19.97 -8.24 -41.52
C CYS A 356 20.73 -9.52 -41.14
N LYS A 357 21.80 -9.79 -41.91
CA LYS A 357 22.62 -11.00 -41.72
C LYS A 357 23.50 -10.87 -40.49
N LEU A 358 23.91 -11.99 -39.92
CA LEU A 358 24.98 -12.04 -38.93
C LEU A 358 26.33 -12.16 -39.66
N PRO A 359 27.17 -11.09 -39.71
CA PRO A 359 28.43 -11.17 -40.45
C PRO A 359 29.37 -12.21 -39.82
N ARG A 360 30.20 -12.84 -40.65
CA ARG A 360 31.18 -13.84 -40.20
C ARG A 360 32.23 -13.22 -39.28
N TYR A 361 32.89 -14.07 -38.50
CA TYR A 361 33.94 -13.64 -37.56
C TYR A 361 35.14 -13.00 -38.28
N ASP A 362 35.37 -13.35 -39.54
CA ASP A 362 36.44 -12.80 -40.39
C ASP A 362 36.34 -11.28 -40.59
N TYR A 363 35.14 -10.70 -40.47
CA TYR A 363 34.93 -9.25 -40.57
C TYR A 363 35.46 -8.48 -39.35
N GLY A 364 35.72 -9.18 -38.23
CA GLY A 364 36.12 -8.59 -36.95
C GLY A 364 35.00 -7.83 -36.25
N SER A 365 35.07 -7.74 -34.92
CA SER A 365 34.10 -7.05 -34.09
C SER A 365 33.91 -5.56 -34.44
N PRO A 366 34.93 -4.77 -34.85
CA PRO A 366 34.71 -3.39 -35.28
C PRO A 366 33.90 -3.32 -36.58
N GLY A 367 34.17 -4.22 -37.53
CA GLY A 367 33.45 -4.31 -38.80
C GLY A 367 31.99 -4.74 -38.59
N VAL A 368 31.76 -5.69 -37.71
CA VAL A 368 30.41 -6.14 -37.31
C VAL A 368 29.62 -5.00 -36.64
N LEU A 369 30.24 -4.26 -35.72
CA LEU A 369 29.62 -3.09 -35.09
C LEU A 369 29.27 -2.00 -36.12
N GLY A 370 30.19 -1.71 -37.04
CA GLY A 370 29.97 -0.76 -38.13
C GLY A 370 28.84 -1.16 -39.07
N TYR A 371 28.72 -2.47 -39.37
CA TYR A 371 27.61 -3.04 -40.14
C TYR A 371 26.27 -2.83 -39.45
N TYR A 372 26.13 -3.21 -38.18
CA TYR A 372 24.85 -3.03 -37.46
C TYR A 372 24.48 -1.56 -37.28
N HIS A 373 25.45 -0.69 -36.99
CA HIS A 373 25.17 0.75 -36.95
C HIS A 373 24.65 1.26 -38.30
N ALA A 374 25.16 0.78 -39.43
CA ALA A 374 24.68 1.19 -40.74
C ALA A 374 23.27 0.64 -41.03
N GLN A 375 23.00 -0.62 -40.70
CA GLN A 375 21.71 -1.28 -40.95
C GLN A 375 20.58 -0.82 -40.02
N LEU A 376 20.91 -0.39 -38.80
CA LEU A 376 19.94 0.00 -37.78
C LEU A 376 19.87 1.52 -37.59
N ASN A 377 20.46 2.31 -38.50
CA ASN A 377 20.58 3.76 -38.35
C ASN A 377 19.22 4.44 -38.18
N ASP A 378 18.20 3.99 -38.92
CA ASP A 378 16.86 4.56 -38.88
C ASP A 378 16.17 4.32 -37.53
N ILE A 379 16.46 3.19 -36.88
CA ILE A 379 15.99 2.88 -35.51
C ILE A 379 16.78 3.66 -34.46
N VAL A 380 18.10 3.80 -34.65
CA VAL A 380 18.98 4.56 -33.73
C VAL A 380 18.62 6.05 -33.72
N GLN A 381 18.25 6.60 -34.87
CA GLN A 381 17.89 8.01 -35.02
C GLN A 381 16.40 8.29 -34.76
N TYR A 382 15.61 7.27 -34.42
CA TYR A 382 14.18 7.44 -34.19
C TYR A 382 13.95 8.33 -32.96
N PRO A 383 13.40 9.55 -33.13
CA PRO A 383 13.38 10.57 -32.08
C PRO A 383 12.52 10.15 -30.88
N ASP A 384 11.44 9.40 -31.12
CA ASP A 384 10.46 9.04 -30.09
C ASP A 384 10.80 7.72 -29.37
N ALA A 385 11.93 7.09 -29.71
CA ALA A 385 12.35 5.81 -29.12
C ALA A 385 12.52 5.90 -27.60
N LYS A 386 13.18 6.97 -27.12
CA LYS A 386 13.44 7.16 -25.69
C LYS A 386 12.28 7.85 -24.98
N THR A 387 11.68 8.87 -25.59
CA THR A 387 10.67 9.71 -24.94
C THR A 387 9.31 9.02 -24.82
N GLU A 388 8.90 8.23 -25.81
CA GLU A 388 7.57 7.63 -25.85
C GLU A 388 7.61 6.10 -25.86
N LEU A 389 8.43 5.48 -26.71
CA LEU A 389 8.42 4.01 -26.83
C LEU A 389 8.95 3.32 -25.57
N PHE A 390 10.14 3.70 -25.08
CA PHE A 390 10.71 3.12 -23.85
C PHE A 390 9.87 3.46 -22.62
N HIS A 391 9.22 4.63 -22.63
CA HIS A 391 8.27 5.02 -21.61
C HIS A 391 7.09 4.04 -21.52
N ASN A 392 6.44 3.76 -22.66
CA ASN A 392 5.35 2.79 -22.75
C ASN A 392 5.80 1.38 -22.31
N PHE A 393 6.96 0.90 -22.78
CA PHE A 393 7.48 -0.40 -22.33
C PHE A 393 7.78 -0.41 -20.83
N ARG A 394 8.27 0.67 -20.24
CA ARG A 394 8.47 0.73 -18.80
C ARG A 394 7.15 0.60 -18.04
N GLU A 395 6.09 1.30 -18.45
CA GLU A 395 4.77 1.16 -17.80
C GLU A 395 4.25 -0.28 -17.86
N LEU A 396 4.38 -0.92 -19.02
CA LEU A 396 4.05 -2.34 -19.19
C LEU A 396 4.83 -3.21 -18.20
N GLY A 397 6.15 -3.00 -18.12
CA GLY A 397 7.01 -3.79 -17.25
C GLY A 397 6.78 -3.55 -15.77
N ASN A 398 6.56 -2.29 -15.38
CA ASN A 398 6.21 -1.91 -14.01
C ASN A 398 4.88 -2.55 -13.60
N THR A 399 3.92 -2.68 -14.53
CA THR A 399 2.66 -3.36 -14.27
C THR A 399 2.87 -4.86 -14.03
N ILE A 400 3.65 -5.52 -14.88
CA ILE A 400 4.00 -6.94 -14.75
C ILE A 400 4.72 -7.19 -13.41
N LEU A 401 5.69 -6.34 -13.09
CA LEU A 401 6.44 -6.40 -11.83
C LEU A 401 5.55 -6.15 -10.61
N PHE A 402 4.62 -5.20 -10.69
CA PHE A 402 3.66 -4.95 -9.61
C PHE A 402 2.82 -6.20 -9.33
N CYS A 403 2.27 -6.84 -10.37
CA CYS A 403 1.49 -8.07 -10.21
C CYS A 403 2.32 -9.20 -9.55
N LEU A 404 3.56 -9.39 -10.01
CA LEU A 404 4.48 -10.39 -9.46
C LEU A 404 4.80 -10.12 -7.97
N LEU A 405 5.19 -8.89 -7.64
CA LEU A 405 5.60 -8.52 -6.28
C LEU A 405 4.41 -8.48 -5.31
N MET A 406 3.22 -8.10 -5.80
CA MET A 406 1.99 -8.15 -5.01
C MET A 406 1.62 -9.59 -4.64
N GLU A 407 1.70 -10.54 -5.59
CA GLU A 407 1.47 -11.95 -5.30
C GLU A 407 2.50 -12.52 -4.32
N GLN A 408 3.78 -12.16 -4.46
CA GLN A 408 4.82 -12.57 -3.52
C GLN A 408 4.55 -12.05 -2.11
N ALA A 409 4.13 -10.80 -1.97
CA ALA A 409 3.77 -10.22 -0.68
C ALA A 409 2.52 -10.89 -0.07
N LEU A 410 1.50 -11.17 -0.90
CA LEU A 410 0.30 -11.90 -0.48
C LEU A 410 0.65 -13.30 0.02
N SER A 411 1.50 -14.02 -0.71
CA SER A 411 1.97 -15.36 -0.32
C SER A 411 2.69 -15.35 1.03
N GLN A 412 3.50 -14.32 1.30
CA GLN A 412 4.19 -14.18 2.59
C GLN A 412 3.21 -13.89 3.74
N GLU A 413 2.16 -13.12 3.48
CA GLU A 413 1.11 -12.84 4.45
C GLU A 413 0.28 -14.08 4.77
N GLU A 414 -0.16 -14.81 3.74
CA GLU A 414 -0.94 -16.04 3.87
C GLU A 414 -0.18 -17.13 4.62
N VAL A 415 1.11 -17.32 4.35
CA VAL A 415 1.93 -18.30 5.08
C VAL A 415 2.04 -17.91 6.55
N CYS A 416 2.14 -16.63 6.87
CA CYS A 416 2.12 -16.19 8.28
C CYS A 416 0.78 -16.51 8.94
N ASP A 417 -0.34 -16.31 8.26
CA ASP A 417 -1.67 -16.65 8.77
C ASP A 417 -1.80 -18.16 9.03
N LEU A 418 -1.37 -18.99 8.07
CA LEU A 418 -1.38 -20.44 8.19
C LEU A 418 -0.52 -20.94 9.36
N LEU A 419 0.64 -20.33 9.59
CA LEU A 419 1.50 -20.67 10.74
C LEU A 419 0.82 -20.35 12.08
N HIS A 420 0.06 -19.25 12.16
CA HIS A 420 -0.72 -18.94 13.37
C HIS A 420 -1.97 -19.82 13.52
N ALA A 421 -2.56 -20.26 12.40
CA ALA A 421 -3.72 -21.15 12.39
C ALA A 421 -3.36 -22.61 12.70
N ALA A 422 -2.14 -23.05 12.36
CA ALA A 422 -1.70 -24.44 12.45
C ALA A 422 -2.02 -25.15 13.80
N PRO A 423 -1.78 -24.55 14.98
CA PRO A 423 -2.10 -25.20 16.27
C PRO A 423 -3.60 -25.49 16.46
N PHE A 424 -4.46 -24.68 15.86
CA PHE A 424 -5.92 -24.78 15.98
C PHE A 424 -6.54 -25.72 14.94
N GLN A 425 -5.80 -26.02 13.86
CA GLN A 425 -6.20 -26.87 12.74
C GLN A 425 -5.53 -28.26 12.77
N ASN A 426 -4.91 -28.62 13.90
CA ASN A 426 -4.19 -29.89 14.08
C ASN A 426 -3.00 -30.09 13.11
N ILE A 427 -2.34 -29.01 12.71
CA ILE A 427 -1.13 -29.06 11.89
C ILE A 427 0.08 -28.95 12.82
N LEU A 428 0.85 -30.04 12.92
CA LEU A 428 1.99 -30.14 13.82
C LEU A 428 3.29 -30.32 13.02
N PRO A 429 4.38 -29.65 13.42
CA PRO A 429 5.67 -29.86 12.79
C PRO A 429 6.18 -31.27 13.07
N ARG A 430 7.05 -31.78 12.19
CA ARG A 430 7.66 -33.09 12.34
C ARG A 430 8.44 -33.15 13.67
N PRO A 431 8.09 -34.08 14.60
CA PRO A 431 8.77 -34.16 15.88
C PRO A 431 10.17 -34.78 15.73
N PHE A 432 11.11 -34.33 16.56
CA PHE A 432 12.42 -34.98 16.66
C PHE A 432 12.30 -36.40 17.24
N THR A 433 12.88 -37.38 16.55
CA THR A 433 12.93 -38.80 16.93
C THR A 433 14.34 -39.22 17.28
N LYS A 434 14.52 -39.78 18.49
CA LYS A 434 15.79 -40.42 18.89
C LYS A 434 15.88 -41.82 18.30
N GLU A 435 17.09 -42.38 18.23
CA GLU A 435 17.29 -43.77 17.81
C GLU A 435 16.46 -44.74 18.67
N GLY A 436 15.74 -45.65 18.01
CA GLY A 436 14.82 -46.60 18.64
C GLY A 436 13.37 -46.11 18.81
N GLU A 437 13.05 -44.84 18.54
CA GLU A 437 11.68 -44.31 18.62
C GLU A 437 10.98 -44.26 17.26
N LYS A 438 9.70 -44.63 17.23
CA LYS A 438 8.84 -44.50 16.04
C LYS A 438 8.25 -43.08 15.94
N THR A 439 8.48 -42.40 14.81
CA THR A 439 7.96 -41.06 14.52
C THR A 439 6.45 -40.96 14.67
N GLU A 440 5.72 -41.94 14.13
CA GLU A 440 4.25 -41.99 14.17
C GLU A 440 3.71 -42.01 15.60
N SER A 441 4.35 -42.78 16.50
CA SER A 441 3.93 -42.86 17.89
C SER A 441 4.12 -41.53 18.62
N LYS A 442 5.20 -40.80 18.29
CA LYS A 442 5.42 -39.45 18.82
C LYS A 442 4.42 -38.44 18.27
N GLN A 443 4.13 -38.50 16.98
CA GLN A 443 3.15 -37.62 16.35
C GLN A 443 1.76 -37.78 16.99
N LYS A 444 1.29 -39.02 17.16
CA LYS A 444 0.01 -39.30 17.85
C LYS A 444 -0.02 -38.80 19.29
N ARG A 445 1.10 -38.92 20.03
CA ARG A 445 1.20 -38.35 21.39
C ARG A 445 1.13 -36.81 21.36
N LEU A 446 1.71 -36.17 20.35
CA LEU A 446 1.68 -34.72 20.18
C LEU A 446 0.27 -34.23 19.80
N GLU A 447 -0.42 -34.94 18.91
CA GLU A 447 -1.82 -34.70 18.55
C GLU A 447 -2.72 -34.80 19.79
N ALA A 448 -2.56 -35.87 20.60
CA ALA A 448 -3.30 -36.01 21.84
C ALA A 448 -3.02 -34.88 22.86
N LYS A 449 -1.77 -34.40 22.93
CA LYS A 449 -1.38 -33.28 23.81
C LYS A 449 -2.07 -31.97 23.40
N TYR A 450 -2.21 -31.71 22.11
CA TYR A 450 -2.79 -30.46 21.58
C TYR A 450 -4.25 -30.57 21.16
N ALA A 451 -4.90 -31.72 21.37
CA ALA A 451 -6.32 -31.92 21.05
C ALA A 451 -7.24 -30.84 21.64
N ALA A 452 -6.92 -30.34 22.84
CA ALA A 452 -7.68 -29.27 23.50
C ALA A 452 -7.64 -27.92 22.76
N LEU A 453 -6.70 -27.71 21.83
CA LEU A 453 -6.60 -26.48 21.04
C LEU A 453 -7.40 -26.54 19.73
N GLN A 454 -7.82 -27.73 19.29
CA GLN A 454 -8.49 -27.91 18.01
C GLN A 454 -9.88 -27.26 18.02
N ILE A 455 -10.11 -26.23 17.21
CA ILE A 455 -11.33 -25.40 17.30
C ILE A 455 -12.56 -26.18 16.87
N VAL A 456 -12.55 -26.74 15.65
CA VAL A 456 -13.74 -27.40 15.07
C VAL A 456 -14.22 -28.59 15.92
N PRO A 457 -13.37 -29.56 16.31
CA PRO A 457 -13.81 -30.69 17.15
C PRO A 457 -14.35 -30.26 18.52
N ASN A 458 -13.77 -29.21 19.13
CA ASN A 458 -14.25 -28.70 20.41
C ASN A 458 -15.61 -28.01 20.29
N ILE A 459 -15.83 -27.22 19.24
CA ILE A 459 -17.13 -26.57 18.99
C ILE A 459 -18.18 -27.61 18.60
N GLU A 460 -17.81 -28.67 17.87
CA GLU A 460 -18.72 -29.78 17.58
C GLU A 460 -19.19 -30.52 18.84
N ARG A 461 -18.32 -30.60 19.85
CA ARG A 461 -18.64 -31.28 21.11
C ARG A 461 -19.46 -30.43 22.09
N PHE A 462 -19.19 -29.13 22.15
CA PHE A 462 -19.74 -28.25 23.20
C PHE A 462 -20.59 -27.08 22.68
N GLY A 463 -20.55 -26.82 21.37
CA GLY A 463 -21.23 -25.70 20.74
C GLY A 463 -22.63 -26.03 20.23
N THR A 464 -23.34 -24.97 19.83
CA THR A 464 -24.63 -25.07 19.15
C THR A 464 -24.44 -25.40 17.66
N ALA A 465 -25.48 -25.93 17.00
CA ALA A 465 -25.44 -26.22 15.57
C ALA A 465 -25.03 -25.01 14.70
N LYS A 466 -25.48 -23.80 15.09
CA LYS A 466 -25.09 -22.55 14.42
C LYS A 466 -23.60 -22.26 14.56
N GLN A 467 -23.05 -22.44 15.76
CA GLN A 467 -21.61 -22.24 16.00
C GLN A 467 -20.76 -23.26 15.25
N VAL A 468 -21.21 -24.52 15.15
CA VAL A 468 -20.53 -25.56 14.38
C VAL A 468 -20.46 -25.18 12.89
N ALA A 469 -21.57 -24.75 12.30
CA ALA A 469 -21.58 -24.31 10.90
C ALA A 469 -20.58 -23.16 10.67
N ILE A 470 -20.66 -22.10 11.49
CA ILE A 470 -19.75 -20.95 11.40
C ILE A 470 -18.28 -21.37 11.59
N ALA A 471 -18.00 -22.28 12.52
CA ALA A 471 -16.64 -22.76 12.77
C ALA A 471 -16.07 -23.54 11.59
N ARG A 472 -16.88 -24.37 10.93
CA ARG A 472 -16.46 -25.11 9.73
C ARG A 472 -16.19 -24.17 8.56
N ASP A 473 -17.04 -23.18 8.33
CA ASP A 473 -16.85 -22.19 7.28
C ASP A 473 -15.59 -21.34 7.53
N GLY A 474 -15.39 -20.90 8.78
CA GLY A 474 -14.19 -20.16 9.18
C GLY A 474 -12.90 -20.97 9.07
N ASP A 475 -12.93 -22.26 9.42
CA ASP A 475 -11.79 -23.16 9.26
C ASP A 475 -11.40 -23.34 7.78
N LEU A 476 -12.41 -23.50 6.91
CA LEU A 476 -12.21 -23.60 5.47
C LEU A 476 -11.51 -22.36 4.90
N LEU A 477 -12.03 -21.16 5.22
CA LEU A 477 -11.45 -19.88 4.78
C LEU A 477 -10.03 -19.62 5.32
N THR A 478 -9.72 -20.17 6.49
CA THR A 478 -8.39 -20.04 7.11
C THR A 478 -7.39 -20.99 6.46
N ARG A 479 -7.83 -22.20 6.11
CA ARG A 479 -6.99 -23.25 5.52
C ARG A 479 -6.73 -23.04 4.03
N GLU A 480 -7.75 -22.58 3.29
CA GLU A 480 -7.69 -22.41 1.84
C GLU A 480 -7.17 -21.01 1.51
N ARG A 481 -5.86 -20.93 1.22
CA ARG A 481 -5.14 -19.71 0.83
C ARG A 481 -4.50 -19.92 -0.54
N LEU A 482 -4.19 -18.85 -1.26
CA LEU A 482 -3.64 -18.94 -2.62
C LEU A 482 -2.26 -19.63 -2.62
N CYS A 483 -1.44 -19.37 -1.60
CA CYS A 483 -0.13 -20.00 -1.42
C CYS A 483 -0.15 -21.54 -1.30
N CYS A 484 -1.33 -22.17 -1.13
CA CYS A 484 -1.48 -23.61 -1.04
C CYS A 484 -1.44 -24.34 -2.41
N GLY A 485 -1.35 -23.61 -3.52
CA GLY A 485 -1.19 -24.23 -4.85
C GLY A 485 -1.72 -23.42 -6.04
N LEU A 486 -2.10 -22.16 -5.83
CA LEU A 486 -2.60 -21.27 -6.89
C LEU A 486 -1.58 -20.18 -7.19
N SER A 487 -1.54 -19.73 -8.45
CA SER A 487 -0.62 -18.71 -8.94
C SER A 487 -1.38 -17.64 -9.72
N ILE A 488 -1.35 -16.39 -9.27
CA ILE A 488 -2.03 -15.28 -9.94
C ILE A 488 -1.22 -14.82 -11.16
N PHE A 489 0.10 -14.72 -11.02
CA PHE A 489 0.98 -14.20 -12.05
C PHE A 489 0.96 -15.05 -13.32
N GLU A 490 0.75 -16.36 -13.19
CA GLU A 490 0.55 -17.26 -14.34
C GLU A 490 -0.70 -16.87 -15.15
N VAL A 491 -1.82 -16.61 -14.48
CA VAL A 491 -3.07 -16.17 -15.13
C VAL A 491 -2.87 -14.80 -15.79
N VAL A 492 -2.13 -13.90 -15.15
CA VAL A 492 -1.74 -12.60 -15.73
C VAL A 492 -0.97 -12.79 -17.03
N LEU A 493 0.08 -13.63 -17.04
CA LEU A 493 0.86 -13.91 -18.25
C LEU A 493 0.02 -14.55 -19.36
N SER A 494 -0.88 -15.48 -19.02
CA SER A 494 -1.79 -16.09 -19.98
C SER A 494 -2.74 -15.07 -20.61
N ARG A 495 -3.25 -14.11 -19.83
CA ARG A 495 -4.11 -13.03 -20.35
C ARG A 495 -3.33 -12.07 -21.23
N LEU A 496 -2.09 -11.72 -20.86
CA LEU A 496 -1.21 -10.90 -21.68
C LEU A 496 -0.90 -11.55 -23.03
N ARG A 497 -0.74 -12.87 -23.08
CA ARG A 497 -0.53 -13.61 -24.34
C ARG A 497 -1.69 -13.37 -25.31
N GLY A 498 -2.94 -13.43 -24.83
CA GLY A 498 -4.14 -13.15 -25.62
C GLY A 498 -4.35 -11.67 -25.99
N MET A 499 -3.43 -10.78 -25.62
CA MET A 499 -3.43 -9.39 -26.09
C MET A 499 -2.53 -9.19 -27.32
N LEU A 500 -1.70 -10.18 -27.65
CA LEU A 500 -0.67 -10.15 -28.70
C LEU A 500 -1.11 -10.88 -29.99
N ASP A 501 -2.36 -10.70 -30.39
CA ASP A 501 -2.95 -11.45 -31.52
C ASP A 501 -2.64 -10.83 -32.91
N ASP A 502 -2.19 -9.57 -32.97
CA ASP A 502 -1.92 -8.90 -34.25
C ASP A 502 -0.75 -9.59 -34.98
N PRO A 503 -0.87 -9.85 -36.30
CA PRO A 503 0.14 -10.57 -37.07
C PRO A 503 1.51 -9.87 -37.08
N VAL A 504 1.60 -8.56 -36.80
CA VAL A 504 2.88 -7.85 -36.74
C VAL A 504 3.84 -8.43 -35.71
N TRP A 505 3.34 -9.05 -34.63
CA TRP A 505 4.17 -9.59 -33.56
C TRP A 505 4.93 -10.86 -33.97
N VAL A 506 4.32 -11.69 -34.82
CA VAL A 506 4.84 -12.99 -35.27
C VAL A 506 5.46 -12.89 -36.67
N GLY A 507 4.95 -12.01 -37.52
CA GLY A 507 5.38 -11.87 -38.91
C GLY A 507 4.88 -13.01 -39.81
N PRO A 508 5.25 -12.96 -41.11
CA PRO A 508 4.88 -13.99 -42.08
C PRO A 508 5.60 -15.32 -41.82
N PRO A 509 5.06 -16.44 -42.32
CA PRO A 509 5.69 -17.74 -42.18
C PRO A 509 7.06 -17.79 -42.87
N PRO A 510 8.03 -18.55 -42.33
CA PRO A 510 9.39 -18.56 -42.84
C PRO A 510 9.49 -19.26 -44.19
N GLN A 511 10.28 -18.69 -45.11
CA GLN A 511 10.46 -19.21 -46.46
C GLN A 511 11.09 -20.61 -46.49
N ASN A 512 12.00 -20.89 -45.55
CA ASN A 512 12.64 -22.20 -45.40
C ASN A 512 11.74 -23.27 -44.76
N GLY A 513 10.51 -22.90 -44.36
CA GLY A 513 9.56 -23.79 -43.69
C GLY A 513 9.90 -24.14 -42.24
N VAL A 514 10.96 -23.57 -41.66
CA VAL A 514 11.45 -23.85 -40.30
C VAL A 514 11.36 -22.61 -39.41
N MET A 515 12.18 -21.58 -39.68
CA MET A 515 12.25 -20.33 -38.91
C MET A 515 12.89 -19.21 -39.72
N ASN A 516 12.52 -17.97 -39.44
CA ASN A 516 13.15 -16.79 -40.03
C ASN A 516 14.59 -16.66 -39.49
N ILE A 517 15.55 -16.39 -40.38
CA ILE A 517 16.97 -16.28 -40.01
C ILE A 517 17.47 -14.89 -40.30
N ASP A 518 17.45 -14.44 -41.55
CA ASP A 518 17.97 -13.12 -41.90
C ASP A 518 16.87 -12.06 -41.90
N GLU A 519 15.62 -12.48 -42.04
CA GLU A 519 14.43 -11.64 -42.09
C GLU A 519 14.18 -10.94 -40.74
N CYS A 520 13.90 -9.64 -40.78
CA CYS A 520 13.59 -8.84 -39.59
C CYS A 520 12.08 -8.59 -39.46
N THR A 521 11.29 -9.67 -39.44
CA THR A 521 9.82 -9.60 -39.45
C THR A 521 9.16 -9.98 -38.12
N GLU A 522 9.91 -10.53 -37.17
CA GLU A 522 9.39 -10.95 -35.86
C GLU A 522 9.69 -9.88 -34.79
N PHE A 523 8.85 -9.78 -33.75
CA PHE A 523 9.05 -8.81 -32.65
C PHE A 523 10.44 -8.88 -32.02
N HIS A 524 11.00 -10.08 -31.79
CA HIS A 524 12.31 -10.21 -31.17
C HIS A 524 13.45 -9.57 -32.00
N ARG A 525 13.28 -9.43 -33.33
CA ARG A 525 14.23 -8.74 -34.20
C ARG A 525 14.18 -7.24 -33.99
N LEU A 526 12.97 -6.68 -33.87
CA LEU A 526 12.78 -5.29 -33.47
C LEU A 526 13.37 -5.05 -32.06
N TRP A 527 13.12 -5.94 -31.11
CA TRP A 527 13.72 -5.83 -29.77
C TRP A 527 15.25 -5.93 -29.80
N SER A 528 15.83 -6.73 -30.70
CA SER A 528 17.29 -6.79 -30.91
C SER A 528 17.85 -5.44 -31.39
N ALA A 529 17.10 -4.73 -32.24
CA ALA A 529 17.47 -3.38 -32.67
C ALA A 529 17.32 -2.35 -31.54
N LEU A 530 16.25 -2.41 -30.75
CA LEU A 530 16.10 -1.56 -29.56
C LEU A 530 17.20 -1.85 -28.53
N GLN A 531 17.59 -3.11 -28.37
CA GLN A 531 18.72 -3.54 -27.55
C GLN A 531 20.03 -2.95 -28.02
N PHE A 532 20.24 -2.91 -29.33
CA PHE A 532 21.37 -2.19 -29.89
C PHE A 532 21.36 -0.72 -29.46
N VAL A 533 20.23 -0.01 -29.55
CA VAL A 533 20.11 1.40 -29.15
C VAL A 533 20.46 1.63 -27.68
N TYR A 534 19.87 0.89 -26.74
CA TYR A 534 20.11 1.13 -25.30
C TYR A 534 21.45 0.56 -24.79
N CYS A 535 22.12 -0.29 -25.57
CA CYS A 535 23.48 -0.72 -25.26
C CYS A 535 24.53 0.34 -25.64
N ILE A 536 24.25 1.25 -26.59
CA ILE A 536 25.17 2.31 -27.00
C ILE A 536 25.61 3.11 -25.75
N PRO A 537 26.92 3.19 -25.44
CA PRO A 537 27.42 3.99 -24.33
C PRO A 537 27.12 5.47 -24.55
N VAL A 538 26.56 6.12 -23.54
CA VAL A 538 26.32 7.57 -23.50
C VAL A 538 27.49 8.29 -22.83
N GLY A 539 27.54 9.62 -22.95
CA GLY A 539 28.57 10.43 -22.28
C GLY A 539 28.43 10.41 -20.76
N ASP A 540 29.50 10.73 -20.03
CA ASP A 540 29.52 10.67 -18.56
C ASP A 540 28.52 11.64 -17.87
N THR A 541 28.02 12.64 -18.61
CA THR A 541 27.03 13.63 -18.14
C THR A 541 25.60 13.33 -18.57
N GLU A 542 25.38 12.26 -19.35
CA GLU A 542 24.07 11.87 -19.86
C GLU A 542 23.48 10.72 -19.06
N PHE A 543 22.16 10.74 -18.89
CA PHE A 543 21.46 9.65 -18.21
C PHE A 543 21.43 8.39 -19.05
N THR A 544 21.72 7.26 -18.41
CA THR A 544 21.61 5.93 -19.01
C THR A 544 20.15 5.44 -19.04
N VAL A 545 19.87 4.43 -19.87
CA VAL A 545 18.52 3.87 -19.99
C VAL A 545 18.06 3.21 -18.68
N GLU A 546 18.97 2.54 -17.99
CA GLU A 546 18.71 1.93 -16.68
C GLU A 546 18.43 2.98 -15.58
N GLU A 547 18.95 4.21 -15.68
CA GLU A 547 18.63 5.29 -14.73
C GLU A 547 17.26 5.95 -15.01
N LEU A 548 16.83 5.96 -16.27
CA LEU A 548 15.57 6.59 -16.70
C LEU A 548 14.36 5.65 -16.63
N PHE A 549 14.58 4.36 -16.90
CA PHE A 549 13.51 3.37 -17.01
C PHE A 549 13.64 2.18 -16.07
N GLY A 550 14.80 2.01 -15.43
CA GLY A 550 15.08 0.83 -14.61
C GLY A 550 14.93 -0.47 -15.38
N GLU A 551 14.63 -1.54 -14.66
CA GLU A 551 14.46 -2.87 -15.25
C GLU A 551 13.06 -3.10 -15.84
N GLY A 552 12.10 -2.20 -15.60
CA GLY A 552 10.74 -2.31 -16.14
C GLY A 552 10.73 -2.43 -17.66
N LEU A 553 11.54 -1.62 -18.35
CA LEU A 553 11.71 -1.69 -19.81
C LEU A 553 12.05 -3.11 -20.28
N HIS A 554 13.02 -3.76 -19.62
CA HIS A 554 13.49 -5.09 -20.00
C HIS A 554 12.47 -6.17 -19.64
N TRP A 555 11.76 -6.02 -18.52
CA TRP A 555 10.66 -6.92 -18.14
C TRP A 555 9.56 -6.95 -19.18
N ALA A 556 9.19 -5.80 -19.74
CA ALA A 556 8.18 -5.73 -20.79
C ALA A 556 8.63 -6.43 -22.09
N GLY A 557 9.80 -6.05 -22.63
CA GLY A 557 10.31 -6.64 -23.86
C GLY A 557 10.55 -8.15 -23.74
N CYS A 558 11.15 -8.59 -22.65
CA CYS A 558 11.37 -10.01 -22.39
C CYS A 558 10.06 -10.78 -22.22
N THR A 559 9.06 -10.21 -21.53
CA THR A 559 7.75 -10.86 -21.39
C THR A 559 7.10 -11.07 -22.74
N MET A 560 7.06 -10.05 -23.60
CA MET A 560 6.50 -10.19 -24.95
C MET A 560 7.25 -11.26 -25.78
N ILE A 561 8.58 -11.28 -25.74
CA ILE A 561 9.38 -12.31 -26.45
C ILE A 561 9.04 -13.73 -25.97
N VAL A 562 8.87 -13.93 -24.67
CA VAL A 562 8.54 -15.25 -24.11
C VAL A 562 7.11 -15.66 -24.48
N LEU A 563 6.14 -14.76 -24.34
CA LEU A 563 4.74 -15.05 -24.64
C LEU A 563 4.49 -15.34 -26.13
N LEU A 564 5.31 -14.76 -27.02
CA LEU A 564 5.33 -15.05 -28.47
C LEU A 564 6.11 -16.32 -28.83
N GLY A 565 6.76 -16.99 -27.87
CA GLY A 565 7.58 -18.17 -28.13
C GLY A 565 8.85 -17.87 -28.95
N GLN A 566 9.37 -16.64 -28.86
CA GLN A 566 10.50 -16.14 -29.66
C GLN A 566 11.85 -16.16 -28.93
N GLN A 567 11.89 -16.51 -27.63
CA GLN A 567 13.10 -16.43 -26.81
C GLN A 567 14.32 -17.16 -27.38
N ARG A 568 14.17 -18.44 -27.79
CA ARG A 568 15.30 -19.22 -28.30
C ARG A 568 15.88 -18.62 -29.60
N ARG A 569 15.02 -18.06 -30.45
CA ARG A 569 15.42 -17.36 -31.68
C ARG A 569 16.12 -16.05 -31.35
N PHE A 570 15.61 -15.29 -30.39
CA PHE A 570 16.26 -14.09 -29.88
C PHE A 570 17.69 -14.37 -29.38
N GLU A 571 17.88 -15.36 -28.50
CA GLU A 571 19.20 -15.69 -27.94
C GLU A 571 20.23 -16.11 -29.02
N ALA A 572 19.76 -16.78 -30.08
CA ALA A 572 20.60 -17.16 -31.21
C ALA A 572 20.95 -15.97 -32.12
N LEU A 573 19.95 -15.15 -32.45
CA LEU A 573 19.97 -14.20 -33.56
C LEU A 573 20.16 -12.74 -33.16
N ASP A 574 20.14 -12.39 -31.87
CA ASP A 574 20.32 -11.02 -31.39
C ASP A 574 21.64 -10.38 -31.87
N PHE A 575 21.55 -9.14 -32.34
CA PHE A 575 22.68 -8.41 -32.93
C PHE A 575 23.76 -8.11 -31.89
N CYS A 576 23.37 -7.72 -30.68
CA CYS A 576 24.30 -7.40 -29.60
C CYS A 576 25.03 -8.65 -29.10
N TYR A 577 24.31 -9.76 -28.92
CA TYR A 577 24.90 -11.04 -28.51
C TYR A 577 25.89 -11.52 -29.56
N HIS A 578 25.62 -11.29 -30.85
CA HIS A 578 26.57 -11.57 -31.91
C HIS A 578 27.84 -10.71 -31.82
N ILE A 579 27.72 -9.38 -31.66
CA ILE A 579 28.87 -8.48 -31.45
C ILE A 579 29.72 -8.97 -30.28
N LEU A 580 29.09 -9.29 -29.14
CA LEU A 580 29.79 -9.80 -27.96
C LEU A 580 30.53 -11.12 -28.24
N ARG A 581 29.93 -12.06 -28.98
CA ARG A 581 30.58 -13.33 -29.33
C ARG A 581 31.79 -13.11 -30.23
N VAL A 582 31.69 -12.24 -31.24
CA VAL A 582 32.82 -11.93 -32.15
C VAL A 582 33.94 -11.20 -31.39
N GLN A 583 33.59 -10.21 -30.56
CA GLN A 583 34.58 -9.44 -29.78
C GLN A 583 35.33 -10.32 -28.77
N ARG A 584 34.66 -11.33 -28.19
CA ARG A 584 35.34 -12.30 -27.30
C ARG A 584 36.39 -13.14 -28.01
N VAL A 585 36.27 -13.35 -29.33
CA VAL A 585 37.23 -14.13 -30.11
C VAL A 585 38.40 -13.26 -30.54
N ASP A 586 38.16 -12.07 -31.08
CA ASP A 586 39.22 -11.22 -31.61
C ASP A 586 39.83 -10.24 -30.60
N SER A 587 39.16 -10.01 -29.47
CA SER A 587 39.56 -9.11 -28.38
C SER A 587 39.92 -7.69 -28.81
N LYS A 588 39.35 -7.19 -29.92
CA LYS A 588 39.59 -5.82 -30.39
C LYS A 588 38.88 -4.78 -29.53
N ASP A 589 39.44 -3.57 -29.51
CA ASP A 589 38.89 -2.40 -28.83
C ASP A 589 39.12 -1.14 -29.67
N ASP A 590 38.24 -0.96 -30.67
CA ASP A 590 38.26 0.18 -31.56
C ASP A 590 37.10 1.13 -31.27
N ASN A 591 37.24 2.38 -31.67
CA ASN A 591 36.14 3.34 -31.69
C ASN A 591 35.47 3.33 -33.08
N VAL A 592 34.23 2.89 -33.15
CA VAL A 592 33.47 2.77 -34.42
C VAL A 592 32.34 3.79 -34.41
N LYS A 593 32.44 4.83 -35.25
CA LYS A 593 31.44 5.90 -35.37
C LYS A 593 31.10 6.58 -34.01
N GLY A 594 32.08 6.73 -33.13
CA GLY A 594 31.90 7.31 -31.79
C GLY A 594 31.50 6.31 -30.71
N ILE A 595 31.28 5.04 -31.06
CA ILE A 595 30.99 3.96 -30.11
C ILE A 595 32.28 3.24 -29.73
N HIS A 596 32.65 3.34 -28.46
CA HIS A 596 33.75 2.55 -27.88
C HIS A 596 33.34 1.07 -27.76
N LEU A 597 33.95 0.21 -28.58
CA LEU A 597 33.58 -1.20 -28.68
C LEU A 597 33.66 -1.92 -27.32
N LYS A 598 34.72 -1.71 -26.53
CA LYS A 598 34.85 -2.37 -25.22
C LYS A 598 33.73 -1.99 -24.25
N ARG A 599 33.42 -0.69 -24.15
CA ARG A 599 32.31 -0.20 -23.30
C ARG A 599 30.96 -0.75 -23.76
N MET A 600 30.74 -0.82 -25.07
CA MET A 600 29.53 -1.39 -25.66
C MET A 600 29.37 -2.86 -25.28
N VAL A 601 30.39 -3.71 -25.48
CA VAL A 601 30.28 -5.15 -25.16
C VAL A 601 30.13 -5.43 -23.66
N ASP A 602 30.73 -4.60 -22.81
CA ASP A 602 30.54 -4.70 -21.36
C ASP A 602 29.10 -4.38 -20.96
N ARG A 603 28.48 -3.35 -21.57
CA ARG A 603 27.04 -3.05 -21.42
C ARG A 603 26.16 -4.18 -21.96
N ILE A 604 26.43 -4.68 -23.16
CA ILE A 604 25.71 -5.82 -23.77
C ILE A 604 25.73 -7.02 -22.82
N ARG A 605 26.89 -7.33 -22.20
CA ARG A 605 27.00 -8.45 -21.28
C ARG A 605 26.12 -8.27 -20.05
N ARG A 606 25.99 -7.05 -19.50
CA ARG A 606 25.10 -6.76 -18.37
C ARG A 606 23.64 -7.01 -18.74
N PHE A 607 23.18 -6.45 -19.86
CA PHE A 607 21.81 -6.68 -20.34
C PHE A 607 21.54 -8.12 -20.73
N GLN A 608 22.53 -8.84 -21.27
CA GLN A 608 22.41 -10.27 -21.53
C GLN A 608 22.12 -11.06 -20.26
N VAL A 609 22.86 -10.79 -19.18
CA VAL A 609 22.64 -11.45 -17.88
C VAL A 609 21.25 -11.10 -17.33
N LEU A 610 20.86 -9.82 -17.40
CA LEU A 610 19.52 -9.37 -16.98
C LEU A 610 18.41 -10.09 -17.75
N ASN A 611 18.46 -10.09 -19.08
CA ASN A 611 17.48 -10.76 -19.93
C ASN A 611 17.39 -12.26 -19.59
N SER A 612 18.52 -12.94 -19.40
CA SER A 612 18.53 -14.36 -19.00
C SER A 612 17.86 -14.59 -17.64
N GLN A 613 18.04 -13.69 -16.66
CA GLN A 613 17.36 -13.80 -15.36
C GLN A 613 15.85 -13.59 -15.48
N ILE A 614 15.42 -12.60 -16.28
CA ILE A 614 14.01 -12.34 -16.53
C ILE A 614 13.38 -13.54 -17.24
N PHE A 615 14.01 -14.04 -18.30
CA PHE A 615 13.54 -15.24 -19.02
C PHE A 615 13.45 -16.47 -18.11
N ALA A 616 14.45 -16.71 -17.26
CA ALA A 616 14.42 -17.84 -16.33
C ALA A 616 13.22 -17.72 -15.36
N THR A 617 12.94 -16.50 -14.89
CA THR A 617 11.81 -16.24 -14.00
C THR A 617 10.48 -16.46 -14.71
N LEU A 618 10.27 -15.87 -15.88
CA LEU A 618 9.04 -16.02 -16.68
C LEU A 618 8.77 -17.48 -17.05
N ASN A 619 9.80 -18.21 -17.49
CA ASN A 619 9.67 -19.63 -17.84
C ASN A 619 9.31 -20.51 -16.63
N LYS A 620 9.71 -20.13 -15.41
CA LYS A 620 9.32 -20.86 -14.19
C LYS A 620 7.80 -20.79 -13.97
N TYR A 621 7.19 -19.64 -14.25
CA TYR A 621 5.75 -19.45 -14.10
C TYR A 621 4.95 -20.05 -15.26
N LEU A 622 5.46 -20.02 -16.50
CA LEU A 622 4.74 -20.56 -17.66
C LEU A 622 4.74 -22.09 -17.75
N LYS A 623 5.75 -22.77 -17.17
CA LYS A 623 5.84 -24.24 -17.17
C LYS A 623 4.91 -24.93 -16.17
N ALA A 624 4.26 -24.20 -15.27
CA ALA A 624 3.37 -24.79 -14.25
C ALA A 624 2.08 -25.38 -14.87
N ASN A 625 1.63 -24.86 -16.01
CA ASN A 625 0.49 -25.39 -16.77
C ASN A 625 0.79 -26.67 -17.60
N ASP A 626 2.05 -26.96 -17.91
CA ASP A 626 2.38 -28.13 -18.75
C ASP A 626 2.19 -29.47 -18.01
N THR A 627 2.05 -29.45 -16.68
CA THR A 627 1.82 -30.67 -15.89
C THR A 627 0.43 -31.31 -16.08
N ASP A 628 -0.57 -30.56 -16.58
CA ASP A 628 -1.90 -31.09 -16.90
C ASP A 628 -2.11 -31.37 -18.40
N ALA A 629 -1.14 -31.04 -19.26
CA ALA A 629 -1.17 -31.39 -20.68
C ALA A 629 -0.66 -32.82 -20.91
N SER A 630 -1.56 -33.78 -20.71
CA SER A 630 -1.47 -35.16 -21.22
C SER A 630 -1.42 -35.28 -22.76
N ALA A 631 -1.21 -34.17 -23.48
CA ALA A 631 -0.95 -34.16 -24.91
C ALA A 631 0.57 -34.07 -25.12
N VAL A 632 1.14 -35.11 -25.73
CA VAL A 632 2.47 -35.01 -26.37
C VAL A 632 2.48 -33.72 -27.21
N GLU A 633 3.26 -32.70 -26.82
CA GLU A 633 3.38 -31.48 -27.62
C GLU A 633 3.69 -31.89 -29.05
N HIS A 634 2.77 -31.59 -29.98
CA HIS A 634 2.90 -31.99 -31.36
C HIS A 634 4.04 -31.18 -32.01
N VAL A 635 5.26 -31.72 -31.92
CA VAL A 635 6.43 -31.13 -32.57
C VAL A 635 6.27 -31.30 -34.08
N ARG A 636 6.44 -30.22 -34.82
CA ARG A 636 6.42 -30.25 -36.29
C ARG A 636 7.56 -31.14 -36.81
N CYS A 637 7.19 -32.28 -37.41
CA CYS A 637 8.13 -33.19 -38.07
C CYS A 637 8.42 -32.75 -39.51
N PHE A 638 9.64 -33.01 -39.98
CA PHE A 638 10.03 -32.79 -41.37
C PHE A 638 10.21 -34.14 -42.08
N PRO A 639 9.64 -34.32 -43.28
CA PRO A 639 9.78 -35.58 -44.01
C PRO A 639 11.23 -35.77 -44.48
N PRO A 640 11.74 -37.03 -44.49
CA PRO A 640 13.02 -37.31 -45.10
C PRO A 640 12.96 -37.12 -46.62
N PRO A 641 14.11 -36.98 -47.31
CA PRO A 641 14.15 -36.89 -48.77
C PRO A 641 13.44 -38.09 -49.41
N VAL A 642 12.44 -37.84 -50.25
CA VAL A 642 11.68 -38.89 -50.94
C VAL A 642 12.40 -39.28 -52.24
N HIS A 643 12.67 -40.57 -52.43
CA HIS A 643 13.30 -41.07 -53.65
C HIS A 643 12.30 -41.02 -54.83
N PRO A 644 12.68 -40.52 -56.03
CA PRO A 644 11.77 -40.31 -57.16
C PRO A 644 11.04 -41.57 -57.66
N SER A 645 11.54 -42.77 -57.35
CA SER A 645 10.94 -44.05 -57.75
C SER A 645 9.80 -44.55 -56.84
N HIS A 646 9.54 -43.86 -55.72
CA HIS A 646 8.43 -44.18 -54.82
C HIS A 646 7.57 -42.93 -54.62
N PRO A 647 6.49 -42.74 -55.40
CA PRO A 647 5.49 -41.72 -55.07
C PRO A 647 4.77 -42.19 -53.79
N SER A 648 5.23 -41.65 -52.66
CA SER A 648 4.67 -41.68 -51.32
C SER A 648 3.41 -42.54 -51.12
N SER A 649 3.58 -43.71 -50.50
CA SER A 649 2.52 -44.35 -49.73
C SER A 649 2.05 -43.40 -48.64
N HIS A 650 0.76 -43.12 -48.62
CA HIS A 650 0.04 -42.25 -47.68
C HIS A 650 0.62 -42.24 -46.25
N TYR A 651 1.30 -41.16 -45.89
CA TYR A 651 1.31 -40.70 -44.50
C TYR A 651 0.13 -39.75 -44.34
N TYR A 652 -0.87 -40.20 -43.57
CA TYR A 652 -2.08 -39.44 -43.25
C TYR A 652 -1.73 -38.07 -42.66
N ARG A 653 -2.29 -37.02 -43.24
CA ARG A 653 -2.32 -35.66 -42.68
C ARG A 653 -3.57 -35.58 -41.78
N PRO A 654 -3.48 -35.36 -40.45
CA PRO A 654 -4.67 -35.33 -39.60
C PRO A 654 -5.46 -34.02 -39.60
N ASP A 655 -5.19 -33.05 -40.49
CA ASP A 655 -5.82 -31.72 -40.44
C ASP A 655 -6.49 -31.29 -41.75
N GLN A 656 -7.33 -32.14 -42.34
CA GLN A 656 -8.30 -31.70 -43.35
C GLN A 656 -9.68 -32.34 -43.12
N THR A 657 -10.34 -31.95 -42.04
CA THR A 657 -11.81 -31.99 -41.95
C THR A 657 -12.30 -30.76 -41.20
N GLY A 658 -12.80 -29.76 -41.93
CA GLY A 658 -13.38 -28.57 -41.29
C GLY A 658 -13.67 -27.39 -42.22
N SER A 659 -14.25 -27.61 -43.40
CA SER A 659 -14.97 -26.55 -44.12
C SER A 659 -16.05 -27.17 -45.02
N ARG A 660 -17.23 -27.35 -44.44
CA ARG A 660 -18.51 -27.01 -45.06
C ARG A 660 -19.36 -26.30 -44.03
#